data_AF-A0A965QCE7-F1
#
_entry.id   AF-A0A965QCE7-F1
#
_cell.length_a   1.000
_cell.length_b   1.000
_cell.length_c   1.000
_cell.angle_alpha   90.00
_cell.angle_beta   90.00
_cell.angle_gamma   90.00
#
_symmetry.space_group_name_H-M   'P 1'
#
loop_
_entity.id
_entity.type
_entity.pdbx_description
1 polymer ?
#
loop_
_entity_poly.entity_id
_entity_poly.type
_entity_poly.pdbx_seq_one_letter_code
_entity_poly.pdbx_strand_id
1 'polypeptide(L)'
;MKQISFGKLESGMDMPHLLDIQTRAFETLLQLDAASHNREDVGLERVFKDLFPITDVHENFSLDFKRYALGEPKYSVEECIERDMTFSAPLKATLALTVFEEAAADGKKRIKNQIEKEVYLGELPLLTALGTFVINGAERVIVSQLHRSPGVVFEESTHPNGQRLISSRIIPFRGSWVEFTVDIHDVIYVHIDKKKKFPATALLRAFGFGNNSDILRLFFAVRELDLTKKREGRAENREVVGAIIAEDIELPGEATADDAPKAKTKKARAERERNENSLLVKEGDELTEEVFNRLRRQKVDKVKVFASYGNVDLRDELDAIEREERPIPRVLAVDAIDPETGEVIGETGQQLKEMLVKRLRKHGLLQVQCFVPSGRAESTLIKNTLAKDPTHDEEMALKQIYSLLRPGDAPNKETAKQALDRLFFSPKRYDLGRVGRYKINQRLRLNTPASQTVLTKDDFIAIIRYLVELHEGRGHVDDIDHLGNRRIRSVGELIANQFSVGLSRMARLVKERMSINQDTDKIALDDLVNARTVSAVIQAFFGSSQLSQFMDQTNPLAELTHKRRLSALGPGGLTRERAGFEVRDVHYSQYGRMCPIETPEGPNIGLITSLACFARVNDLGFIETPYRVVKNGKVTDQLAWLDANKEEDAIIAQANARLNDDGSFVDEFVLSRQQGDVPLIQPNRIDYMDVAPEQVVSIAAALIPFLEHDDANRALMGSNMQRQSVPLLNPQTPLVGTGLEETVARDSGATIIAKRAGVVTRVTADEIIVDAGAAAKGDG
;
A
#
# COMPACT_ATOMS: atom_id res chain seq x y z
N MET A 1 15.59 18.81 -43.43
CA MET A 1 16.43 17.64 -43.79
C MET A 1 15.69 16.40 -43.36
N LYS A 2 15.75 15.30 -44.12
CA LYS A 2 15.20 14.01 -43.65
C LYS A 2 16.22 13.40 -42.69
N GLN A 3 15.87 13.24 -41.42
CA GLN A 3 16.74 12.58 -40.45
C GLN A 3 16.93 11.12 -40.86
N ILE A 4 18.17 10.63 -40.79
CA ILE A 4 18.51 9.24 -41.10
C ILE A 4 18.63 8.52 -39.76
N SER A 5 17.76 7.55 -39.51
CA SER A 5 17.85 6.70 -38.32
C SER A 5 18.82 5.55 -38.55
N PHE A 6 19.69 5.30 -37.57
CA PHE A 6 20.58 4.13 -37.51
C PHE A 6 20.06 3.05 -36.56
N GLY A 7 18.87 3.25 -35.98
CA GLY A 7 18.22 2.27 -35.11
C GLY A 7 17.94 0.97 -35.87
N LYS A 8 18.39 -0.16 -35.31
CA LYS A 8 18.16 -1.51 -35.87
C LYS A 8 16.98 -2.23 -35.24
N LEU A 9 16.58 -1.78 -34.05
CA LEU A 9 15.48 -2.36 -33.29
C LEU A 9 14.22 -1.55 -33.59
N GLU A 10 13.10 -2.24 -33.76
CA GLU A 10 11.79 -1.58 -33.83
C GLU A 10 11.33 -1.22 -32.41
N SER A 11 10.77 -0.02 -32.24
CA SER A 11 10.15 0.35 -30.98
C SER A 11 8.85 -0.41 -30.81
N GLY A 12 8.67 -1.12 -29.70
CA GLY A 12 7.43 -1.85 -29.41
C GLY A 12 6.24 -0.95 -29.03
N MET A 13 6.47 0.36 -28.86
CA MET A 13 5.45 1.35 -28.49
C MET A 13 5.90 2.77 -28.88
N ASP A 14 4.95 3.63 -29.22
CA ASP A 14 5.21 5.06 -29.37
C ASP A 14 5.47 5.74 -28.01
N MET A 15 6.27 6.81 -28.02
CA MET A 15 6.56 7.57 -26.80
C MET A 15 5.27 8.15 -26.20
N PRO A 16 4.96 7.90 -24.92
CA PRO A 16 3.81 8.51 -24.27
C PRO A 16 4.01 10.03 -24.13
N HIS A 17 2.90 10.75 -24.02
CA HIS A 17 2.96 12.21 -23.91
C HIS A 17 3.62 12.62 -22.58
N LEU A 18 4.62 13.50 -22.68
CA LEU A 18 5.57 13.69 -21.60
C LEU A 18 5.00 14.46 -20.39
N LEU A 19 3.87 15.14 -20.54
CA LEU A 19 3.21 15.90 -19.47
C LEU A 19 2.13 15.13 -18.71
N ASP A 20 1.85 13.89 -19.09
CA ASP A 20 0.71 13.11 -18.58
C ASP A 20 0.71 12.95 -17.06
N ILE A 21 1.89 12.92 -16.44
CA ILE A 21 2.02 12.85 -14.98
C ILE A 21 1.37 14.05 -14.26
N GLN A 22 1.37 15.23 -14.88
CA GLN A 22 0.77 16.44 -14.31
C GLN A 22 -0.68 16.60 -14.74
N THR A 23 -0.95 16.50 -16.05
CA THR A 23 -2.28 16.77 -16.63
C THR A 23 -3.31 15.75 -16.16
N ARG A 24 -3.05 14.45 -16.35
CA ARG A 24 -3.96 13.38 -15.93
C ARG A 24 -4.22 13.39 -14.43
N ALA A 25 -3.19 13.65 -13.64
CA ALA A 25 -3.32 13.73 -12.18
C ALA A 25 -4.22 14.89 -11.71
N PHE A 26 -4.14 16.04 -12.39
CA PHE A 26 -4.97 17.19 -12.08
C PHE A 26 -6.40 17.04 -12.62
N GLU A 27 -6.59 16.43 -13.79
CA GLU A 27 -7.91 16.06 -14.31
C GLU A 27 -8.64 15.10 -13.36
N THR A 28 -7.93 14.08 -12.86
CA THR A 28 -8.46 13.11 -11.88
C THR A 28 -8.86 13.80 -10.56
N LEU A 29 -8.18 14.89 -10.18
CA LEU A 29 -8.56 15.68 -9.00
C LEU A 29 -9.91 16.38 -9.19
N LEU A 30 -10.12 16.98 -10.37
CA LEU A 30 -11.26 17.86 -10.64
C LEU A 30 -12.51 17.13 -11.17
N GLN A 31 -12.35 16.02 -11.90
CA GLN A 31 -13.45 15.25 -12.50
C GLN A 31 -14.51 16.13 -13.19
N LEU A 32 -14.08 17.05 -14.07
CA LEU A 32 -14.96 18.05 -14.69
C LEU A 32 -15.97 17.43 -15.67
N ASP A 33 -15.58 16.38 -16.39
CA ASP A 33 -16.39 15.73 -17.44
C ASP A 33 -17.47 14.79 -16.89
N ALA A 34 -17.36 14.38 -15.62
CA ALA A 34 -18.36 13.55 -14.98
C ALA A 34 -19.55 14.41 -14.54
N ALA A 35 -20.75 14.09 -15.04
CA ALA A 35 -21.99 14.63 -14.48
C ALA A 35 -21.99 14.43 -12.96
N SER A 36 -22.50 15.39 -12.20
CA SER A 36 -22.33 15.43 -10.73
C SER A 36 -22.77 14.18 -9.96
N HIS A 37 -23.57 13.30 -10.57
CA HIS A 37 -24.03 12.03 -10.01
C HIS A 37 -23.16 10.80 -10.37
N ASN A 38 -22.28 10.91 -11.37
CA ASN A 38 -21.39 9.84 -11.85
C ASN A 38 -19.91 10.05 -11.45
N ARG A 39 -19.63 10.97 -10.52
CA ARG A 39 -18.25 11.19 -10.03
C ARG A 39 -17.77 10.01 -9.20
N GLU A 40 -16.56 9.57 -9.48
CA GLU A 40 -15.87 8.55 -8.71
C GLU A 40 -15.45 9.12 -7.34
N ASP A 41 -15.31 8.23 -6.36
CA ASP A 41 -14.87 8.57 -5.00
C ASP A 41 -13.34 8.81 -4.93
N VAL A 42 -12.88 9.82 -5.68
CA VAL A 42 -11.47 10.24 -5.80
C VAL A 42 -11.37 11.78 -5.84
N GLY A 43 -10.16 12.31 -5.63
CA GLY A 43 -9.90 13.74 -5.73
C GLY A 43 -10.70 14.58 -4.72
N LEU A 44 -11.30 15.68 -5.18
CA LEU A 44 -12.07 16.59 -4.32
C LEU A 44 -13.35 15.96 -3.78
N GLU A 45 -14.01 15.11 -4.56
CA GLU A 45 -15.27 14.46 -4.19
C GLU A 45 -15.10 13.61 -2.91
N ARG A 46 -14.05 12.78 -2.87
CA ARG A 46 -13.71 11.99 -1.69
C ARG A 46 -13.40 12.86 -0.49
N VAL A 47 -12.64 13.95 -0.68
CA VAL A 47 -12.27 14.86 0.41
C VAL A 47 -13.52 15.51 1.05
N PHE A 48 -14.54 15.82 0.26
CA PHE A 48 -15.84 16.26 0.80
C PHE A 48 -16.58 15.12 1.51
N LYS A 49 -16.71 13.94 0.87
CA LYS A 49 -17.40 12.78 1.47
C LYS A 49 -16.77 12.29 2.78
N ASP A 50 -15.46 12.41 2.93
CA ASP A 50 -14.74 12.00 4.14
C ASP A 50 -15.06 12.89 5.35
N LEU A 51 -15.42 14.15 5.11
CA LEU A 51 -15.67 15.14 6.16
C LEU A 51 -17.15 15.35 6.45
N PHE A 52 -18.00 15.24 5.44
CA PHE A 52 -19.44 15.40 5.57
C PHE A 52 -20.12 14.02 5.75
N PRO A 53 -21.17 13.90 6.55
CA PRO A 53 -21.90 14.98 7.22
C PRO A 53 -21.22 15.46 8.51
N ILE A 54 -21.31 16.78 8.74
CA ILE A 54 -20.85 17.43 9.97
C ILE A 54 -22.06 17.59 10.89
N THR A 55 -22.05 16.87 12.02
CA THR A 55 -23.09 16.96 13.04
C THR A 55 -22.60 17.65 14.30
N ASP A 56 -23.52 18.44 14.88
CA ASP A 56 -23.34 19.05 16.19
C ASP A 56 -23.28 17.98 17.32
N VAL A 57 -22.75 18.35 18.49
CA VAL A 57 -22.68 17.51 19.70
C VAL A 57 -24.06 17.05 20.15
N HIS A 58 -25.08 17.92 20.04
CA HIS A 58 -26.46 17.59 20.38
C HIS A 58 -27.23 16.97 19.20
N GLU A 59 -26.59 16.87 18.03
CA GLU A 59 -27.19 16.39 16.78
C GLU A 59 -28.50 17.14 16.43
N ASN A 60 -28.55 18.44 16.73
CA ASN A 60 -29.64 19.34 16.35
C ASN A 60 -29.45 19.89 14.93
N PHE A 61 -28.21 19.98 14.48
CA PHE A 61 -27.83 20.43 13.15
C PHE A 61 -26.98 19.36 12.46
N SER A 62 -27.28 19.10 11.19
CA SER A 62 -26.42 18.31 10.29
C SER A 62 -26.18 19.12 9.03
N LEU A 63 -24.90 19.30 8.68
CA LEU A 63 -24.51 19.87 7.40
C LEU A 63 -24.08 18.74 6.46
N ASP A 64 -24.77 18.63 5.34
CA ASP A 64 -24.56 17.65 4.29
C ASP A 64 -23.93 18.29 3.05
N PHE A 65 -23.02 17.57 2.41
CA PHE A 65 -22.46 17.94 1.12
C PHE A 65 -23.27 17.29 -0.02
N LYS A 66 -23.62 18.07 -1.04
CA LYS A 66 -24.35 17.57 -2.23
C LYS A 66 -23.46 17.45 -3.47
N ARG A 67 -22.79 18.55 -3.84
CA ARG A 67 -21.92 18.62 -5.02
C ARG A 67 -21.01 19.85 -4.95
N TYR A 68 -19.94 19.85 -5.75
CA TYR A 68 -19.14 21.05 -6.02
C TYR A 68 -19.17 21.42 -7.51
N ALA A 69 -19.01 22.72 -7.76
CA ALA A 69 -18.86 23.31 -9.09
C ALA A 69 -17.65 24.25 -9.09
N LEU A 70 -16.92 24.26 -10.20
CA LEU A 70 -15.89 25.25 -10.48
C LEU A 70 -16.49 26.28 -11.44
N GLY A 71 -16.35 27.56 -11.11
CA GLY A 71 -16.67 28.63 -12.05
C GLY A 71 -15.55 28.84 -13.07
N GLU A 72 -15.75 29.79 -13.96
CA GLU A 72 -14.75 30.15 -14.96
C GLU A 72 -13.66 31.05 -14.36
N PRO A 73 -12.40 30.92 -14.82
CA PRO A 73 -11.35 31.87 -14.49
C PRO A 73 -11.72 33.29 -14.91
N LYS A 74 -11.42 34.27 -14.06
CA LYS A 74 -11.73 35.70 -14.34
C LYS A 74 -10.85 36.30 -15.44
N TYR A 75 -9.65 35.77 -15.61
CA TYR A 75 -8.63 36.27 -16.52
C TYR A 75 -7.95 35.10 -17.21
N SER A 76 -7.42 35.36 -18.39
CA SER A 76 -6.54 34.43 -19.11
C SER A 76 -5.19 34.25 -18.40
N VAL A 77 -4.42 33.25 -18.83
CA VAL A 77 -3.09 32.96 -18.28
C VAL A 77 -2.15 34.14 -18.52
N GLU A 78 -2.19 34.69 -19.72
CA GLU A 78 -1.38 35.84 -20.15
C GLU A 78 -1.70 37.09 -19.33
N GLU A 79 -2.99 37.40 -19.13
CA GLU A 79 -3.41 38.53 -18.30
C GLU A 79 -3.01 38.36 -16.83
N CYS A 80 -3.01 37.12 -16.32
CA CYS A 80 -2.57 36.85 -14.95
C CYS A 80 -1.07 37.07 -14.78
N ILE A 81 -0.26 36.74 -15.79
CA ILE A 81 1.18 37.01 -15.80
C ILE A 81 1.43 38.52 -15.84
N GLU A 82 0.78 39.25 -16.75
CA GLU A 82 0.97 40.71 -16.90
C GLU A 82 0.53 41.51 -15.66
N ARG A 83 -0.47 41.04 -14.93
CA ARG A 83 -1.06 41.74 -13.78
C ARG A 83 -0.58 41.23 -12.42
N ASP A 84 0.43 40.37 -12.39
CA ASP A 84 0.92 39.71 -11.17
C ASP A 84 -0.18 39.00 -10.36
N MET A 85 -1.16 38.41 -11.06
CA MET A 85 -2.31 37.71 -10.47
C MET A 85 -2.12 36.19 -10.49
N THR A 86 -2.94 35.48 -9.71
CA THR A 86 -2.96 34.01 -9.69
C THR A 86 -4.04 33.50 -10.63
N PHE A 87 -3.67 32.62 -11.57
CA PHE A 87 -4.63 31.95 -12.45
C PHE A 87 -5.44 30.93 -11.65
N SER A 88 -6.70 31.26 -11.40
CA SER A 88 -7.56 30.50 -10.50
C SER A 88 -9.03 30.60 -10.89
N ALA A 89 -9.80 29.60 -10.46
CA ALA A 89 -11.24 29.53 -10.64
C ALA A 89 -11.97 29.49 -9.29
N PRO A 90 -13.16 30.12 -9.19
CA PRO A 90 -13.91 30.13 -7.95
C PRO A 90 -14.53 28.76 -7.70
N LEU A 91 -14.20 28.15 -6.57
CA LEU A 91 -14.76 26.88 -6.13
C LEU A 91 -16.01 27.13 -5.28
N LYS A 92 -17.13 26.52 -5.69
CA LYS A 92 -18.40 26.57 -4.99
C LYS A 92 -18.87 25.18 -4.61
N ALA A 93 -19.47 25.03 -3.43
CA ALA A 93 -20.08 23.78 -2.99
C ALA A 93 -21.55 24.01 -2.63
N THR A 94 -22.42 23.11 -3.10
CA THR A 94 -23.82 23.06 -2.68
C THR A 94 -23.89 22.27 -1.38
N LEU A 95 -24.28 22.95 -0.31
CA LEU A 95 -24.39 22.41 1.04
C LEU A 95 -25.85 22.45 1.50
N ALA A 96 -26.28 21.42 2.22
CA ALA A 96 -27.61 21.33 2.79
C ALA A 96 -27.52 21.29 4.33
N LEU A 97 -28.06 22.31 4.99
CA LEU A 97 -28.19 22.36 6.44
C LEU A 97 -29.56 21.79 6.83
N THR A 98 -29.54 20.65 7.50
CA THR A 98 -30.73 20.00 8.07
C THR A 98 -30.80 20.34 9.56
N VAL A 99 -31.90 20.97 9.97
CA VAL A 99 -32.22 21.31 11.36
C VAL A 99 -33.21 20.27 11.90
N PHE A 100 -32.86 19.63 13.01
CA PHE A 100 -33.70 18.66 13.70
C PHE A 100 -34.40 19.30 14.90
N GLU A 101 -35.66 18.93 15.13
CA GLU A 101 -36.38 19.24 16.37
C GLU A 101 -35.99 18.27 17.50
N GLU A 102 -36.01 18.75 18.75
CA GLU A 102 -35.90 17.89 19.91
C GLU A 102 -37.03 16.85 19.91
N ALA A 103 -36.68 15.60 20.21
CA ALA A 103 -37.59 14.47 20.05
C ALA A 103 -38.85 14.61 20.93
N ALA A 104 -40.02 14.51 20.32
CA ALA A 104 -41.20 14.01 21.03
C ALA A 104 -40.95 12.57 21.51
N ALA A 105 -41.66 12.11 22.54
CA ALA A 105 -41.44 10.94 23.40
C ALA A 105 -41.12 9.55 22.77
N ASP A 106 -41.00 9.44 21.44
CA ASP A 106 -40.74 8.24 20.64
C ASP A 106 -39.29 8.11 20.12
N GLY A 107 -38.37 9.01 20.51
CA GLY A 107 -36.94 8.91 20.21
C GLY A 107 -36.52 9.14 18.75
N LYS A 108 -37.47 9.43 17.84
CA LYS A 108 -37.19 9.82 16.44
C LYS A 108 -37.21 11.34 16.29
N LYS A 109 -36.05 11.93 15.97
CA LYS A 109 -35.89 13.35 15.63
C LYS A 109 -36.60 13.66 14.30
N ARG A 110 -37.48 14.67 14.29
CA ARG A 110 -38.14 15.16 13.06
C ARG A 110 -37.31 16.28 12.43
N ILE A 111 -37.28 16.32 11.10
CA ILE A 111 -36.63 17.41 10.35
C ILE A 111 -37.53 18.64 10.45
N LYS A 112 -37.03 19.70 11.08
CA LYS A 112 -37.71 20.99 11.23
C LYS A 112 -37.60 21.82 9.96
N ASN A 113 -36.39 21.93 9.43
CA ASN A 113 -36.09 22.75 8.28
C ASN A 113 -34.87 22.19 7.52
N GLN A 114 -34.84 22.38 6.20
CA GLN A 114 -33.71 22.03 5.36
C GLN A 114 -33.40 23.21 4.44
N ILE A 115 -32.19 23.77 4.60
CA ILE A 115 -31.72 24.92 3.82
C ILE A 115 -30.62 24.41 2.89
N GLU A 116 -30.88 24.41 1.58
CA GLU A 116 -29.88 24.09 0.56
C GLU A 116 -29.38 25.39 -0.10
N LYS A 117 -28.06 25.58 -0.13
CA LYS A 117 -27.45 26.76 -0.74
C LYS A 117 -26.09 26.44 -1.35
N GLU A 118 -25.79 27.13 -2.46
CA GLU A 118 -24.45 27.17 -3.02
C GLU A 118 -23.59 28.18 -2.24
N VAL A 119 -22.47 27.70 -1.69
CA VAL A 119 -21.52 28.47 -0.87
C VAL A 119 -20.17 28.52 -1.56
N TYR A 120 -19.57 29.70 -1.59
CA TYR A 120 -18.22 29.91 -2.09
C TYR A 120 -17.17 29.44 -1.06
N LEU A 121 -16.23 28.60 -1.49
CA LEU A 121 -15.19 28.02 -0.62
C LEU A 121 -13.79 28.61 -0.85
N GLY A 122 -13.59 29.41 -1.89
CA GLY A 122 -12.31 30.02 -2.21
C GLY A 122 -11.98 29.96 -3.70
N GLU A 123 -10.83 30.53 -4.05
CA GLU A 123 -10.25 30.40 -5.39
C GLU A 123 -9.32 29.18 -5.41
N LEU A 124 -9.48 28.30 -6.40
CA LEU A 124 -8.60 27.16 -6.64
C LEU A 124 -7.66 27.50 -7.81
N PRO A 125 -6.33 27.52 -7.60
CA PRO A 125 -5.38 27.65 -8.71
C PRO A 125 -5.56 26.54 -9.73
N LEU A 126 -5.61 26.89 -11.01
CA LEU A 126 -5.79 25.94 -12.11
C LEU A 126 -4.46 25.62 -12.78
N LEU A 127 -4.37 24.39 -13.30
CA LEU A 127 -3.28 23.95 -14.15
C LEU A 127 -3.45 24.54 -15.56
N THR A 128 -2.38 25.09 -16.11
CA THR A 128 -2.34 25.51 -17.52
C THR A 128 -2.29 24.29 -18.44
N ALA A 129 -2.52 24.49 -19.74
CA ALA A 129 -2.36 23.44 -20.74
C ALA A 129 -0.91 22.88 -20.80
N LEU A 130 0.07 23.63 -20.30
CA LEU A 130 1.47 23.25 -20.25
C LEU A 130 1.85 22.50 -18.97
N GLY A 131 0.91 22.24 -18.06
CA GLY A 131 1.20 21.57 -16.79
C GLY A 131 1.88 22.47 -15.75
N THR A 132 1.63 23.79 -15.80
CA THR A 132 2.18 24.79 -14.87
C THR A 132 1.07 25.49 -14.09
N PHE A 133 1.41 26.21 -13.02
CA PHE A 133 0.51 27.08 -12.28
C PHE A 133 1.03 28.51 -12.32
N VAL A 134 0.16 29.49 -12.56
CA VAL A 134 0.53 30.91 -12.42
C VAL A 134 0.12 31.40 -11.04
N ILE A 135 1.10 31.69 -10.19
CA ILE A 135 0.90 32.17 -8.81
C ILE A 135 1.56 33.54 -8.67
N ASN A 136 0.75 34.58 -8.47
CA ASN A 136 1.20 35.97 -8.37
C ASN A 136 2.09 36.38 -9.56
N GLY A 137 1.61 36.14 -10.79
CA GLY A 137 2.33 36.44 -12.03
C GLY A 137 3.44 35.46 -12.41
N ALA A 138 3.96 34.68 -11.45
CA ALA A 138 5.07 33.76 -11.71
C ALA A 138 4.60 32.34 -12.01
N GLU A 139 5.21 31.71 -13.02
CA GLU A 139 4.99 30.29 -13.29
C GLU A 139 5.68 29.39 -12.26
N ARG A 140 4.93 28.41 -11.79
CA ARG A 140 5.35 27.41 -10.81
C ARG A 140 5.00 26.01 -11.23
N VAL A 141 5.79 25.06 -10.75
CA VAL A 141 5.55 23.62 -10.90
C VAL A 141 5.42 23.00 -9.53
N ILE A 142 4.47 22.08 -9.41
CA ILE A 142 4.40 21.19 -8.26
C ILE A 142 5.16 19.91 -8.58
N VAL A 143 6.29 19.73 -7.90
CA VAL A 143 7.14 18.54 -8.04
C VAL A 143 6.44 17.36 -7.36
N SER A 144 6.37 16.23 -8.07
CA SER A 144 5.79 15.00 -7.55
C SER A 144 6.64 14.44 -6.41
N GLN A 145 6.01 14.02 -5.31
CA GLN A 145 6.72 13.59 -4.11
C GLN A 145 6.80 12.07 -4.02
N LEU A 146 8.00 11.52 -3.86
CA LEU A 146 8.22 10.11 -3.55
C LEU A 146 8.19 9.92 -2.02
N HIS A 147 7.27 9.11 -1.52
CA HIS A 147 7.13 8.84 -0.08
C HIS A 147 6.86 7.36 0.20
N ARG A 148 6.96 6.94 1.47
CA ARG A 148 6.62 5.57 1.86
C ARG A 148 5.12 5.34 1.70
N SER A 149 4.77 4.23 1.06
CA SER A 149 3.39 3.81 0.86
C SER A 149 2.73 3.37 2.18
N PRO A 150 1.44 3.69 2.40
CA PRO A 150 0.66 3.07 3.47
C PRO A 150 0.57 1.56 3.30
N GLY A 151 0.52 0.80 4.38
CA GLY A 151 0.44 -0.65 4.37
C GLY A 151 1.18 -1.30 5.54
N VAL A 152 1.50 -2.59 5.39
CA VAL A 152 2.36 -3.33 6.32
C VAL A 152 3.78 -3.43 5.74
N VAL A 153 4.79 -3.30 6.60
CA VAL A 153 6.20 -3.47 6.25
C VAL A 153 6.85 -4.36 7.31
N PHE A 154 7.62 -5.35 6.87
CA PHE A 154 8.40 -6.25 7.72
C PHE A 154 9.88 -5.88 7.66
N GLU A 155 10.43 -5.50 8.81
CA GLU A 155 11.82 -5.06 8.95
C GLU A 155 12.57 -6.04 9.87
N GLU A 156 13.84 -6.30 9.54
CA GLU A 156 14.76 -7.04 10.40
C GLU A 156 15.89 -6.13 10.87
N SER A 157 16.24 -6.26 12.15
CA SER A 157 17.34 -5.54 12.76
C SER A 157 18.20 -6.51 13.58
N THR A 158 19.51 -6.29 13.58
CA THR A 158 20.43 -7.09 14.38
C THR A 158 20.66 -6.42 15.72
N HIS A 159 20.31 -7.07 16.81
CA HIS A 159 20.60 -6.57 18.14
C HIS A 159 22.12 -6.70 18.43
N PRO A 160 22.72 -5.85 19.30
CA PRO A 160 24.15 -5.93 19.62
C PRO A 160 24.64 -7.29 20.18
N ASN A 161 23.74 -8.16 20.61
CA ASN A 161 24.04 -9.54 21.03
C ASN A 161 24.14 -10.53 19.85
N GLY A 162 23.96 -10.06 18.61
CA GLY A 162 23.95 -10.87 17.39
C GLY A 162 22.61 -11.55 17.06
N GLN A 163 21.58 -11.40 17.90
CA GLN A 163 20.26 -11.97 17.65
C GLN A 163 19.49 -11.13 16.63
N ARG A 164 18.83 -11.83 15.69
CA ARG A 164 17.95 -11.23 14.69
C ARG A 164 16.63 -10.84 15.35
N LEU A 165 16.31 -9.55 15.34
CA LEU A 165 15.03 -9.01 15.82
C LEU A 165 14.17 -8.67 14.61
N ILE A 166 12.97 -9.20 14.60
CA ILE A 166 12.01 -8.99 13.53
C ILE A 166 10.92 -8.06 14.02
N SER A 167 10.48 -7.16 13.15
CA SER A 167 9.41 -6.23 13.42
C SER A 167 8.48 -6.09 12.23
N SER A 168 7.24 -5.72 12.51
CA SER A 168 6.24 -5.36 11.51
C SER A 168 5.64 -4.02 11.88
N ARG A 169 5.52 -3.12 10.90
CA ARG A 169 4.96 -1.79 11.09
C ARG A 169 3.77 -1.61 10.15
N ILE A 170 2.63 -1.24 10.72
CA ILE A 170 1.42 -0.85 10.00
C ILE A 170 1.40 0.68 9.91
N ILE A 171 1.50 1.18 8.69
CA ILE A 171 1.49 2.60 8.35
C ILE A 171 0.14 2.95 7.72
N PRO A 172 -0.78 3.62 8.45
CA PRO A 172 -2.03 4.07 7.86
C PRO A 172 -1.83 5.30 6.96
N PHE A 173 -2.80 5.53 6.07
CA PHE A 173 -2.91 6.82 5.38
C PHE A 173 -3.31 7.92 6.39
N ARG A 174 -4.23 7.60 7.30
CA ARG A 174 -4.65 8.45 8.42
C ARG A 174 -5.03 7.59 9.61
N GLY A 175 -4.46 7.87 10.78
CA GLY A 175 -4.78 7.13 12.02
C GLY A 175 -3.54 6.82 12.85
N SER A 176 -3.71 5.94 13.83
CA SER A 176 -2.64 5.53 14.74
C SER A 176 -1.72 4.48 14.12
N TRP A 177 -0.43 4.60 14.37
CA TRP A 177 0.56 3.64 13.89
C TRP A 177 0.59 2.43 14.83
N VAL A 178 0.70 1.23 14.28
CA VAL A 178 0.83 -0.01 15.05
C VAL A 178 2.13 -0.69 14.67
N GLU A 179 2.92 -1.08 15.67
CA GLU A 179 4.20 -1.73 15.48
C GLU A 179 4.29 -2.98 16.35
N PHE A 180 4.59 -4.10 15.71
CA PHE A 180 4.86 -5.38 16.32
C PHE A 180 6.38 -5.59 16.35
N THR A 181 6.92 -5.96 17.50
CA THR A 181 8.35 -6.21 17.66
C THR A 181 8.57 -7.52 18.39
N VAL A 182 9.47 -8.35 17.88
CA VAL A 182 9.97 -9.53 18.60
C VAL A 182 11.15 -9.11 19.46
N ASP A 183 11.09 -9.37 20.76
CA ASP A 183 12.17 -9.12 21.72
C ASP A 183 13.19 -10.27 21.75
N ILE A 184 14.35 -10.07 22.40
CA ILE A 184 15.39 -11.09 22.59
C ILE A 184 14.92 -12.37 23.31
N HIS A 185 13.81 -12.28 24.05
CA HIS A 185 13.19 -13.41 24.75
C HIS A 185 12.13 -14.14 23.91
N ASP A 186 12.09 -13.90 22.60
CA ASP A 186 11.09 -14.43 21.67
C ASP A 186 9.66 -14.12 22.14
N VAL A 187 9.42 -12.84 22.49
CA VAL A 187 8.11 -12.34 22.90
C VAL A 187 7.67 -11.25 21.94
N ILE A 188 6.43 -11.35 21.45
CA ILE A 188 5.84 -10.38 20.54
C ILE A 188 5.19 -9.26 21.35
N TYR A 189 5.72 -8.06 21.21
CA TYR A 189 5.16 -6.84 21.78
C TYR A 189 4.48 -5.98 20.72
N VAL A 190 3.43 -5.27 21.12
CA VAL A 190 2.72 -4.28 20.32
C VAL A 190 2.96 -2.89 20.91
N HIS A 191 3.14 -1.94 20.02
CA HIS A 191 3.23 -0.52 20.30
C HIS A 191 2.21 0.23 19.45
N ILE A 192 1.43 1.11 20.08
CA ILE A 192 0.48 1.99 19.39
C ILE A 192 0.97 3.44 19.55
N ASP A 193 1.19 4.17 18.46
CA ASP A 193 1.67 5.57 18.45
C ASP A 193 2.91 5.84 19.32
N LYS A 194 3.87 4.89 19.34
CA LYS A 194 5.10 4.97 20.17
C LYS A 194 4.83 5.08 21.68
N LYS A 195 3.66 4.64 22.16
CA LYS A 195 3.36 4.50 23.59
C LYS A 195 4.03 3.25 24.16
N LYS A 196 3.81 2.99 25.46
CA LYS A 196 4.33 1.83 26.17
C LYS A 196 3.92 0.52 25.49
N LYS A 197 4.87 -0.41 25.43
CA LYS A 197 4.71 -1.73 24.83
C LYS A 197 3.90 -2.68 25.70
N PHE A 198 3.08 -3.53 25.08
CA PHE A 198 2.32 -4.57 25.75
C PHE A 198 2.28 -5.86 24.90
N PRO A 199 2.07 -7.05 25.50
CA PRO A 199 2.09 -8.31 24.76
C PRO A 199 1.01 -8.36 23.65
N ALA A 200 1.34 -8.95 22.49
CA ALA A 200 0.41 -9.05 21.36
C ALA A 200 -0.86 -9.87 21.68
N THR A 201 -0.75 -10.84 22.58
CA THR A 201 -1.89 -11.66 23.02
C THR A 201 -2.93 -10.83 23.76
N ALA A 202 -2.53 -9.80 24.52
CA ALA A 202 -3.47 -8.89 25.16
C ALA A 202 -4.29 -8.11 24.13
N LEU A 203 -3.71 -7.76 22.96
CA LEU A 203 -4.46 -7.17 21.86
C LEU A 203 -5.50 -8.15 21.29
N LEU A 204 -5.12 -9.42 21.07
CA LEU A 204 -6.02 -10.46 20.58
C LEU A 204 -7.17 -10.73 21.55
N ARG A 205 -6.90 -10.76 22.87
CA ARG A 205 -7.94 -10.86 23.90
C ARG A 205 -8.92 -9.70 23.82
N ALA A 206 -8.42 -8.47 23.66
CA ALA A 206 -9.26 -7.29 23.52
C ALA A 206 -10.13 -7.29 22.25
N PHE A 207 -9.75 -8.06 21.21
CA PHE A 207 -10.57 -8.28 20.01
C PHE A 207 -11.64 -9.37 20.17
N GLY A 208 -11.68 -10.07 21.30
CA GLY A 208 -12.70 -11.08 21.62
C GLY A 208 -12.17 -12.52 21.69
N PHE A 209 -10.87 -12.75 21.52
CA PHE A 209 -10.25 -14.07 21.73
C PHE A 209 -9.88 -14.24 23.20
N GLY A 210 -10.89 -14.42 24.05
CA GLY A 210 -10.75 -14.36 25.51
C GLY A 210 -9.84 -15.43 26.09
N ASN A 211 -9.95 -16.68 25.61
CA ASN A 211 -9.23 -17.82 26.18
C ASN A 211 -7.89 -18.08 25.49
N ASN A 212 -6.98 -18.76 26.20
CA ASN A 212 -5.70 -19.19 25.62
C ASN A 212 -5.89 -20.16 24.46
N SER A 213 -6.84 -21.09 24.58
CA SER A 213 -7.20 -22.05 23.53
C SER A 213 -7.64 -21.36 22.25
N ASP A 214 -8.50 -20.35 22.35
CA ASP A 214 -8.97 -19.57 21.19
C ASP A 214 -7.80 -18.91 20.44
N ILE A 215 -6.84 -18.34 21.17
CA ILE A 215 -5.63 -17.72 20.58
C ILE A 215 -4.74 -18.79 19.94
N LEU A 216 -4.55 -19.94 20.58
CA LEU A 216 -3.73 -21.03 20.03
C LEU A 216 -4.32 -21.60 18.73
N ARG A 217 -5.65 -21.78 18.67
CA ARG A 217 -6.36 -22.23 17.46
C ARG A 217 -6.20 -21.29 16.27
N LEU A 218 -5.89 -20.00 16.50
CA LEU A 218 -5.62 -19.07 15.40
C LEU A 218 -4.30 -19.37 14.71
N PHE A 219 -3.26 -19.81 15.44
CA PHE A 219 -1.89 -19.92 14.93
C PHE A 219 -1.44 -21.36 14.68
N PHE A 220 -2.06 -22.34 15.34
CA PHE A 220 -1.67 -23.74 15.26
C PHE A 220 -2.82 -24.60 14.70
N ALA A 221 -2.48 -25.63 13.94
CA ALA A 221 -3.43 -26.64 13.47
C ALA A 221 -3.43 -27.83 14.43
N VAL A 222 -4.52 -28.60 14.45
CA VAL A 222 -4.63 -29.76 15.34
C VAL A 222 -4.05 -31.00 14.66
N ARG A 223 -3.08 -31.65 15.30
CA ARG A 223 -2.46 -32.90 14.85
C ARG A 223 -2.66 -33.99 15.89
N GLU A 224 -2.97 -35.21 15.46
CA GLU A 224 -2.92 -36.37 16.34
C GLU A 224 -1.48 -36.83 16.54
N LEU A 225 -1.04 -36.86 17.80
CA LEU A 225 0.26 -37.36 18.20
C LEU A 225 0.08 -38.74 18.87
N ASP A 226 0.81 -39.72 18.35
CA ASP A 226 0.80 -41.10 18.84
C ASP A 226 1.85 -41.27 19.95
N LEU A 227 1.39 -41.59 21.16
CA LEU A 227 2.23 -41.70 22.35
C LEU A 227 2.89 -43.10 22.48
N THR A 228 2.56 -44.04 21.59
CA THR A 228 3.02 -45.45 21.67
C THR A 228 4.36 -45.70 20.96
N LYS A 229 4.80 -44.81 20.07
CA LYS A 229 6.05 -44.97 19.31
C LYS A 229 7.28 -44.92 20.22
N LYS A 230 8.23 -45.85 20.01
CA LYS A 230 9.54 -45.82 20.68
C LYS A 230 10.32 -44.59 20.21
N ARG A 231 10.68 -43.72 21.16
CA ARG A 231 11.52 -42.53 20.96
C ARG A 231 12.98 -42.98 20.84
N GLU A 232 13.52 -43.06 19.63
CA GLU A 232 14.92 -43.46 19.43
C GLU A 232 15.85 -42.27 19.15
N GLY A 233 15.31 -41.03 19.04
CA GLY A 233 16.09 -39.80 18.82
C GLY A 233 15.83 -38.62 19.77
N ARG A 234 16.83 -37.74 19.94
CA ARG A 234 16.74 -36.47 20.70
C ARG A 234 15.75 -35.47 20.07
N ALA A 235 15.54 -35.55 18.75
CA ALA A 235 14.58 -34.72 18.02
C ALA A 235 13.13 -35.16 18.28
N GLU A 236 12.85 -36.47 18.25
CA GLU A 236 11.52 -37.03 18.55
C GLU A 236 11.11 -36.77 20.01
N ASN A 237 12.06 -36.82 20.94
CA ASN A 237 11.79 -36.46 22.34
C ASN A 237 11.41 -34.98 22.52
N ARG A 238 11.97 -34.08 21.72
CA ARG A 238 11.69 -32.64 21.77
C ARG A 238 10.40 -32.27 21.03
N GLU A 239 9.93 -33.11 20.12
CA GLU A 239 8.63 -32.97 19.44
C GLU A 239 7.48 -33.36 20.38
N VAL A 240 7.67 -34.40 21.20
CA VAL A 240 6.63 -34.83 22.15
C VAL A 240 6.68 -33.99 23.42
N VAL A 241 7.86 -33.77 24.00
CA VAL A 241 8.02 -32.97 25.23
C VAL A 241 8.10 -31.49 24.85
N GLY A 242 7.00 -30.78 25.03
CA GLY A 242 6.85 -29.37 24.66
C GLY A 242 5.61 -29.05 23.83
N ALA A 243 4.96 -30.08 23.27
CA ALA A 243 3.71 -29.95 22.52
C ALA A 243 2.56 -29.45 23.41
N ILE A 244 1.67 -28.64 22.84
CA ILE A 244 0.51 -28.09 23.57
C ILE A 244 -0.72 -28.94 23.27
N ILE A 245 -1.44 -29.33 24.30
CA ILE A 245 -2.63 -30.18 24.16
C ILE A 245 -3.80 -29.35 23.61
N ALA A 246 -4.48 -29.90 22.60
CA ALA A 246 -5.54 -29.22 21.85
C ALA A 246 -6.97 -29.62 22.26
N GLU A 247 -7.11 -30.50 23.26
CA GLU A 247 -8.41 -30.92 23.80
C GLU A 247 -8.33 -31.12 25.32
N ASP A 248 -9.43 -30.89 26.03
CA ASP A 248 -9.52 -31.28 27.43
C ASP A 248 -9.49 -32.81 27.54
N ILE A 249 -8.53 -33.34 28.29
CA ILE A 249 -8.42 -34.77 28.54
C ILE A 249 -8.89 -35.05 29.96
N GLU A 250 -10.12 -35.55 30.06
CA GLU A 250 -10.64 -36.12 31.29
C GLU A 250 -10.00 -37.49 31.50
N LEU A 251 -9.14 -37.56 32.51
CA LEU A 251 -8.48 -38.78 32.92
C LEU A 251 -9.44 -39.63 33.77
N PRO A 252 -9.81 -40.85 33.35
CA PRO A 252 -10.60 -41.75 34.19
C PRO A 252 -9.73 -42.26 35.34
N GLY A 253 -9.79 -41.56 36.47
CA GLY A 253 -9.30 -42.01 37.78
C GLY A 253 -10.46 -42.08 38.74
N GLU A 254 -10.58 -43.19 39.48
CA GLU A 254 -11.66 -43.52 40.41
C GLU A 254 -12.21 -42.27 41.12
N ALA A 255 -13.47 -41.96 40.84
CA ALA A 255 -14.30 -41.23 41.77
C ALA A 255 -14.12 -41.93 43.12
N THR A 256 -13.46 -41.26 44.08
CA THR A 256 -13.58 -41.68 45.47
C THR A 256 -15.07 -41.62 45.77
N ALA A 257 -15.61 -42.81 46.02
CA ALA A 257 -17.02 -43.16 46.13
C ALA A 257 -17.91 -42.03 46.66
N ASP A 258 -19.15 -41.97 46.16
CA ASP A 258 -20.26 -41.17 46.71
C ASP A 258 -20.54 -41.41 48.22
N ASP A 259 -19.82 -42.35 48.86
CA ASP A 259 -19.87 -42.68 50.29
C ASP A 259 -18.77 -42.03 51.16
N ALA A 260 -17.91 -41.14 50.64
CA ALA A 260 -16.94 -40.43 51.50
C ALA A 260 -17.62 -39.27 52.29
N PRO A 261 -17.38 -39.15 53.62
CA PRO A 261 -18.09 -38.18 54.46
C PRO A 261 -17.87 -36.73 54.00
N LYS A 262 -18.96 -35.93 53.91
CA LYS A 262 -18.92 -34.51 53.55
C LYS A 262 -17.87 -33.75 54.37
N ALA A 263 -16.88 -33.17 53.69
CA ALA A 263 -15.81 -32.40 54.32
C ALA A 263 -16.38 -31.14 55.02
N LYS A 264 -16.16 -31.03 56.34
CA LYS A 264 -16.72 -29.95 57.19
C LYS A 264 -15.89 -28.65 57.21
N THR A 265 -14.73 -28.60 56.55
CA THR A 265 -13.77 -27.49 56.64
C THR A 265 -13.41 -26.90 55.28
N LYS A 266 -13.32 -25.55 55.20
CA LYS A 266 -13.01 -24.79 53.96
C LYS A 266 -11.70 -25.23 53.29
N LYS A 267 -10.71 -25.67 54.08
CA LYS A 267 -9.42 -26.18 53.62
C LYS A 267 -9.54 -27.53 52.88
N ALA A 268 -10.36 -28.45 53.39
CA ALA A 268 -10.58 -29.76 52.78
C ALA A 268 -11.42 -29.69 51.50
N ARG A 269 -12.31 -28.69 51.37
CA ARG A 269 -13.01 -28.40 50.11
C ARG A 269 -12.05 -27.88 49.04
N ALA A 270 -11.16 -26.96 49.40
CA ALA A 270 -10.13 -26.45 48.48
C ALA A 270 -9.09 -27.51 48.10
N GLU A 271 -8.80 -28.46 48.98
CA GLU A 271 -7.91 -29.60 48.74
C GLU A 271 -8.56 -30.64 47.82
N ARG A 272 -9.87 -30.86 47.96
CA ARG A 272 -10.68 -31.65 47.03
C ARG A 272 -10.79 -30.98 45.65
N GLU A 273 -11.09 -29.69 45.58
CA GLU A 273 -11.09 -28.91 44.33
C GLU A 273 -9.70 -28.86 43.67
N ARG A 274 -8.61 -28.91 44.44
CA ARG A 274 -7.23 -29.09 43.92
C ARG A 274 -7.00 -30.48 43.34
N ASN A 275 -7.49 -31.52 44.00
CA ASN A 275 -7.37 -32.90 43.52
C ASN A 275 -8.25 -33.15 42.28
N GLU A 276 -9.45 -32.58 42.21
CA GLU A 276 -10.30 -32.57 41.02
C GLU A 276 -9.64 -31.80 39.87
N ASN A 277 -9.05 -30.63 40.11
CA ASN A 277 -8.25 -29.92 39.10
C ASN A 277 -6.93 -30.65 38.72
N SER A 278 -6.42 -31.56 39.55
CA SER A 278 -5.20 -32.33 39.26
C SER A 278 -5.43 -33.48 38.26
N LEU A 279 -6.70 -33.87 38.08
CA LEU A 279 -7.13 -34.97 37.22
C LEU A 279 -7.50 -34.48 35.80
N LEU A 280 -7.65 -33.18 35.60
CA LEU A 280 -7.93 -32.58 34.30
C LEU A 280 -6.63 -32.06 33.69
N VAL A 281 -6.27 -32.57 32.51
CA VAL A 281 -5.29 -31.90 31.65
C VAL A 281 -6.09 -31.00 30.72
N LYS A 282 -5.88 -29.68 30.82
CA LYS A 282 -6.70 -28.70 30.11
C LYS A 282 -6.13 -28.40 28.73
N GLU A 283 -7.01 -28.04 27.81
CA GLU A 283 -6.63 -27.47 26.52
C GLU A 283 -5.71 -26.26 26.72
N GLY A 284 -4.52 -26.29 26.11
CA GLY A 284 -3.49 -25.27 26.28
C GLY A 284 -2.36 -25.64 27.26
N ASP A 285 -2.47 -26.75 27.99
CA ASP A 285 -1.38 -27.25 28.85
C ASP A 285 -0.24 -27.86 28.02
N GLU A 286 0.99 -27.69 28.50
CA GLU A 286 2.19 -28.26 27.89
C GLU A 286 2.36 -29.73 28.29
N LEU A 287 2.71 -30.56 27.31
CA LEU A 287 3.08 -31.96 27.50
C LEU A 287 4.47 -32.08 28.14
N THR A 288 4.55 -31.75 29.43
CA THR A 288 5.75 -31.97 30.25
C THR A 288 6.02 -33.46 30.43
N GLU A 289 7.24 -33.86 30.83
CA GLU A 289 7.55 -35.26 31.12
C GLU A 289 6.61 -35.86 32.18
N GLU A 290 6.16 -35.06 33.15
CA GLU A 290 5.20 -35.47 34.17
C GLU A 290 3.81 -35.75 33.58
N VAL A 291 3.30 -34.87 32.71
CA VAL A 291 2.01 -35.02 32.04
C VAL A 291 2.05 -36.17 31.04
N PHE A 292 3.13 -36.32 30.27
CA PHE A 292 3.33 -37.45 29.36
C PHE A 292 3.33 -38.79 30.10
N ASN A 293 4.09 -38.89 31.20
CA ASN A 293 4.13 -40.12 32.00
C ASN A 293 2.77 -40.42 32.65
N ARG A 294 1.99 -39.38 33.00
CA ARG A 294 0.62 -39.52 33.53
C ARG A 294 -0.34 -40.08 32.48
N LEU A 295 -0.33 -39.53 31.26
CA LEU A 295 -1.14 -39.99 30.13
C LEU A 295 -0.83 -41.45 29.76
N ARG A 296 0.46 -41.81 29.76
CA ARG A 296 0.91 -43.17 29.48
C ARG A 296 0.49 -44.17 30.56
N ARG A 297 0.51 -43.78 31.84
CA ARG A 297 0.03 -44.62 32.95
C ARG A 297 -1.46 -44.94 32.83
N GLN A 298 -2.23 -44.06 32.21
CA GLN A 298 -3.66 -44.22 32.00
C GLN A 298 -4.05 -44.83 30.65
N LYS A 299 -3.07 -45.33 29.87
CA LYS A 299 -3.29 -45.97 28.56
C LYS A 299 -3.96 -45.06 27.52
N VAL A 300 -3.65 -43.76 27.54
CA VAL A 300 -4.01 -42.88 26.43
C VAL A 300 -2.99 -43.09 25.30
N ASP A 301 -3.44 -43.66 24.18
CA ASP A 301 -2.55 -44.03 23.06
C ASP A 301 -2.32 -42.86 22.08
N LYS A 302 -3.30 -41.96 21.95
CA LYS A 302 -3.27 -40.80 21.04
C LYS A 302 -3.74 -39.55 21.76
N VAL A 303 -3.11 -38.41 21.47
CA VAL A 303 -3.49 -37.09 21.98
C VAL A 303 -3.50 -36.08 20.85
N LYS A 304 -4.52 -35.23 20.78
CA LYS A 304 -4.53 -34.07 19.88
C LYS A 304 -3.66 -32.96 20.43
N VAL A 305 -2.71 -32.50 19.62
CA VAL A 305 -1.80 -31.40 19.95
C VAL A 305 -1.88 -30.29 18.91
N PHE A 306 -1.60 -29.06 19.34
CA PHE A 306 -1.40 -27.93 18.45
C PHE A 306 -0.03 -28.06 17.78
N ALA A 307 -0.02 -28.11 16.45
CA ALA A 307 1.18 -28.22 15.63
C ALA A 307 1.26 -27.06 14.64
N SER A 308 2.47 -26.54 14.43
CA SER A 308 2.73 -25.53 13.40
C SER A 308 2.49 -26.11 11.99
N TYR A 309 1.99 -25.26 11.10
CA TYR A 309 1.87 -25.54 9.67
C TYR A 309 2.51 -24.40 8.87
N GLY A 310 2.71 -24.62 7.57
CA GLY A 310 3.23 -23.59 6.66
C GLY A 310 2.70 -23.78 5.24
N ASN A 311 2.75 -22.72 4.46
CA ASN A 311 2.36 -22.75 3.06
C ASN A 311 3.42 -23.46 2.21
N VAL A 312 2.95 -24.24 1.24
CA VAL A 312 3.78 -24.99 0.31
C VAL A 312 3.31 -24.71 -1.11
N ASP A 313 4.23 -24.32 -1.97
CA ASP A 313 3.94 -24.14 -3.39
C ASP A 313 3.81 -25.50 -4.08
N LEU A 314 2.69 -25.71 -4.77
CA LEU A 314 2.39 -26.97 -5.44
C LEU A 314 3.28 -27.19 -6.68
N ARG A 315 3.88 -26.15 -7.25
CA ARG A 315 4.81 -26.28 -8.38
C ARG A 315 6.15 -26.84 -7.93
N ASP A 316 6.73 -26.22 -6.89
CA ASP A 316 7.99 -26.68 -6.30
C ASP A 316 7.84 -28.08 -5.70
N GLU A 317 6.68 -28.40 -5.11
CA GLU A 317 6.42 -29.73 -4.57
C GLU A 317 6.31 -30.77 -5.68
N LEU A 318 5.66 -30.46 -6.80
CA LEU A 318 5.55 -31.38 -7.93
C LEU A 318 6.93 -31.67 -8.53
N ASP A 319 7.74 -30.63 -8.74
CA ASP A 319 9.10 -30.77 -9.26
C ASP A 319 9.98 -31.59 -8.30
N ALA A 320 9.86 -31.36 -6.98
CA ALA A 320 10.60 -32.13 -5.97
C ALA A 320 10.18 -33.60 -5.90
N ILE A 321 8.89 -33.89 -6.14
CA ILE A 321 8.36 -35.26 -6.24
C ILE A 321 8.87 -35.92 -7.52
N GLU A 322 8.81 -35.24 -8.67
CA GLU A 322 9.27 -35.75 -9.97
C GLU A 322 10.79 -36.00 -10.00
N ARG A 323 11.58 -35.22 -9.25
CA ARG A 323 13.04 -35.39 -9.11
C ARG A 323 13.46 -36.38 -8.01
N GLU A 324 12.51 -37.02 -7.31
CA GLU A 324 12.76 -37.88 -6.14
C GLU A 324 13.57 -37.20 -5.00
N GLU A 325 13.62 -35.87 -4.97
CA GLU A 325 14.40 -35.11 -3.97
C GLU A 325 13.78 -35.17 -2.56
N ARG A 326 12.52 -35.64 -2.43
CA ARG A 326 11.81 -35.75 -1.14
C ARG A 326 11.22 -37.15 -0.88
N PRO A 327 11.82 -37.92 0.05
CA PRO A 327 11.33 -39.26 0.39
C PRO A 327 10.09 -39.27 1.31
N ILE A 328 9.75 -38.16 1.98
CA ILE A 328 8.58 -38.05 2.88
C ILE A 328 7.61 -37.01 2.33
N PRO A 329 6.40 -37.40 1.87
CA PRO A 329 5.40 -36.45 1.38
C PRO A 329 4.81 -35.64 2.54
N ARG A 330 4.61 -34.34 2.31
CA ARG A 330 4.00 -33.44 3.30
C ARG A 330 2.53 -33.80 3.53
N VAL A 331 2.04 -33.50 4.72
CA VAL A 331 0.66 -33.78 5.15
C VAL A 331 -0.12 -32.47 5.21
N LEU A 332 -1.33 -32.44 4.66
CA LEU A 332 -2.22 -31.28 4.73
C LEU A 332 -2.59 -30.97 6.18
N ALA A 333 -2.45 -29.71 6.57
CA ALA A 333 -2.75 -29.21 7.91
C ALA A 333 -4.17 -28.63 8.03
N VAL A 334 -4.73 -28.20 6.90
CA VAL A 334 -6.07 -27.63 6.78
C VAL A 334 -6.69 -28.20 5.52
N ASP A 335 -8.02 -28.32 5.51
CA ASP A 335 -8.79 -28.76 4.36
C ASP A 335 -8.53 -27.85 3.15
N ALA A 336 -8.20 -28.46 2.01
CA ALA A 336 -7.99 -27.76 0.75
C ALA A 336 -9.34 -27.61 0.03
N ILE A 337 -9.88 -26.40 0.04
CA ILE A 337 -11.20 -26.08 -0.50
C ILE A 337 -11.04 -25.38 -1.85
N ASP A 338 -11.85 -25.76 -2.83
CA ASP A 338 -11.95 -25.06 -4.11
C ASP A 338 -12.55 -23.64 -3.91
N PRO A 339 -11.86 -22.57 -4.33
CA PRO A 339 -12.36 -21.20 -4.20
C PRO A 339 -13.66 -20.91 -4.97
N GLU A 340 -13.93 -21.62 -6.07
CA GLU A 340 -15.10 -21.36 -6.93
C GLU A 340 -16.30 -22.24 -6.56
N THR A 341 -16.06 -23.50 -6.21
CA THR A 341 -17.14 -24.47 -5.96
C THR A 341 -17.42 -24.69 -4.47
N GLY A 342 -16.47 -24.35 -3.59
CA GLY A 342 -16.56 -24.64 -2.15
C GLY A 342 -16.43 -26.13 -1.82
N GLU A 343 -16.07 -26.99 -2.78
CA GLU A 343 -15.85 -28.42 -2.54
C GLU A 343 -14.50 -28.67 -1.87
N VAL A 344 -14.47 -29.59 -0.90
CA VAL A 344 -13.23 -30.03 -0.23
C VAL A 344 -12.51 -31.03 -1.14
N ILE A 345 -11.39 -30.61 -1.73
CA ILE A 345 -10.58 -31.44 -2.65
C ILE A 345 -9.62 -32.36 -1.88
N GLY A 346 -9.13 -31.90 -0.72
CA GLY A 346 -8.24 -32.65 0.17
C GLY A 346 -8.56 -32.38 1.64
N GLU A 347 -8.61 -33.44 2.43
CA GLU A 347 -8.94 -33.39 3.86
C GLU A 347 -7.68 -33.22 4.73
N THR A 348 -7.86 -32.61 5.91
CA THR A 348 -6.81 -32.47 6.93
C THR A 348 -6.24 -33.84 7.30
N GLY A 349 -4.91 -33.98 7.27
CA GLY A 349 -4.21 -35.24 7.53
C GLY A 349 -3.90 -36.08 6.29
N GLN A 350 -4.33 -35.67 5.09
CA GLN A 350 -4.02 -36.37 3.85
C GLN A 350 -2.60 -36.03 3.35
N GLN A 351 -1.88 -37.03 2.82
CA GLN A 351 -0.55 -36.83 2.23
C GLN A 351 -0.62 -36.25 0.81
N LEU A 352 0.23 -35.25 0.52
CA LEU A 352 0.42 -34.68 -0.81
C LEU A 352 1.17 -35.67 -1.72
N LYS A 353 0.39 -36.55 -2.37
CA LYS A 353 0.85 -37.40 -3.46
C LYS A 353 0.70 -36.68 -4.80
N GLU A 354 1.45 -37.11 -5.81
CA GLU A 354 1.45 -36.52 -7.17
C GLU A 354 0.03 -36.31 -7.75
N MET A 355 -0.85 -37.31 -7.59
CA MET A 355 -2.25 -37.25 -8.03
C MET A 355 -3.06 -36.14 -7.35
N LEU A 356 -2.81 -35.91 -6.06
CA LEU A 356 -3.50 -34.87 -5.29
C LEU A 356 -2.98 -33.48 -5.68
N VAL A 357 -1.66 -33.33 -5.86
CA VAL A 357 -1.02 -32.09 -6.32
C VAL A 357 -1.54 -31.67 -7.70
N LYS A 358 -1.61 -32.62 -8.65
CA LYS A 358 -2.18 -32.38 -9.99
C LYS A 358 -3.66 -31.99 -9.94
N ARG A 359 -4.43 -32.60 -9.04
CA ARG A 359 -5.85 -32.26 -8.83
C ARG A 359 -6.00 -30.85 -8.26
N LEU A 360 -5.26 -30.51 -7.21
CA LEU A 360 -5.28 -29.17 -6.60
C LEU A 360 -4.93 -28.08 -7.62
N ARG A 361 -3.89 -28.30 -8.45
CA ARG A 361 -3.51 -27.36 -9.52
C ARG A 361 -4.58 -27.19 -10.59
N LYS A 362 -5.32 -28.26 -10.93
CA LYS A 362 -6.40 -28.20 -11.92
C LYS A 362 -7.56 -27.30 -11.46
N HIS A 363 -7.79 -27.21 -10.15
CA HIS A 363 -8.77 -26.33 -9.52
C HIS A 363 -8.20 -24.94 -9.16
N GLY A 364 -7.06 -24.55 -9.76
CA GLY A 364 -6.49 -23.20 -9.59
C GLY A 364 -5.81 -22.95 -8.25
N LEU A 365 -5.66 -23.95 -7.38
CA LEU A 365 -4.88 -23.81 -6.17
C LEU A 365 -3.39 -23.84 -6.52
N LEU A 366 -2.67 -22.77 -6.17
CA LEU A 366 -1.22 -22.68 -6.33
C LEU A 366 -0.47 -23.11 -5.06
N GLN A 367 -1.09 -22.94 -3.89
CA GLN A 367 -0.48 -23.22 -2.60
C GLN A 367 -1.42 -23.94 -1.65
N VAL A 368 -0.86 -24.76 -0.76
CA VAL A 368 -1.60 -25.48 0.29
C VAL A 368 -0.87 -25.43 1.62
N GLN A 369 -1.64 -25.51 2.70
CA GLN A 369 -1.12 -25.49 4.08
C GLN A 369 -0.80 -26.91 4.53
N CYS A 370 0.47 -27.15 4.89
CA CYS A 370 0.95 -28.45 5.33
C CYS A 370 1.65 -28.38 6.67
N PHE A 371 1.60 -29.49 7.42
CA PHE A 371 2.36 -29.62 8.66
C PHE A 371 3.85 -29.55 8.37
N VAL A 372 4.58 -28.92 9.29
CA VAL A 372 6.04 -28.82 9.21
C VAL A 372 6.66 -30.20 9.50
N PRO A 373 7.67 -30.66 8.74
CA PRO A 373 8.31 -31.95 8.99
C PRO A 373 8.96 -32.03 10.39
N SER A 374 8.91 -33.22 10.98
CA SER A 374 9.48 -33.55 12.30
C SER A 374 10.99 -33.23 12.36
N GLY A 375 11.40 -32.40 13.33
CA GLY A 375 12.82 -32.08 13.60
C GLY A 375 13.16 -30.60 13.83
N ARG A 376 12.27 -29.66 13.45
CA ARG A 376 12.37 -28.25 13.86
C ARG A 376 11.48 -28.02 15.09
N ALA A 377 12.00 -27.30 16.09
CA ALA A 377 11.23 -26.96 17.29
C ALA A 377 10.01 -26.12 16.89
N GLU A 378 8.83 -26.46 17.42
CA GLU A 378 7.61 -25.66 17.26
C GLU A 378 7.86 -24.22 17.71
N SER A 379 7.23 -23.26 17.04
CA SER A 379 7.42 -21.84 17.38
C SER A 379 6.97 -21.55 18.81
N THR A 380 7.93 -21.18 19.65
CA THR A 380 7.68 -20.80 21.05
C THR A 380 7.21 -19.36 21.19
N LEU A 381 7.14 -18.57 20.11
CA LEU A 381 6.82 -17.13 20.15
C LEU A 381 5.48 -16.84 20.81
N ILE A 382 4.40 -17.47 20.33
CA ILE A 382 3.05 -17.25 20.87
C ILE A 382 2.97 -17.74 22.32
N LYS A 383 3.62 -18.86 22.62
CA LYS A 383 3.69 -19.44 23.97
C LYS A 383 4.40 -18.51 24.96
N ASN A 384 5.59 -18.04 24.62
CA ASN A 384 6.36 -17.10 25.45
C ASN A 384 5.60 -15.78 25.63
N THR A 385 4.86 -15.35 24.60
CA THR A 385 4.01 -14.16 24.66
C THR A 385 2.84 -14.35 25.62
N LEU A 386 2.14 -15.49 25.56
CA LEU A 386 1.08 -15.84 26.52
C LEU A 386 1.62 -15.96 27.96
N ALA A 387 2.82 -16.51 28.15
CA ALA A 387 3.44 -16.64 29.47
C ALA A 387 3.82 -15.29 30.11
N LYS A 388 4.17 -14.29 29.29
CA LYS A 388 4.43 -12.92 29.76
C LYS A 388 3.17 -12.03 29.79
N ASP A 389 2.04 -12.51 29.31
CA ASP A 389 0.78 -11.77 29.28
C ASP A 389 0.16 -11.71 30.69
N PRO A 390 0.03 -10.51 31.30
CA PRO A 390 -0.61 -10.38 32.61
C PRO A 390 -2.15 -10.48 32.52
N THR A 391 -2.73 -10.60 31.33
CA THR A 391 -4.19 -10.62 31.12
C THR A 391 -4.70 -12.03 30.85
N HIS A 392 -5.84 -12.34 31.46
CA HIS A 392 -6.50 -13.64 31.33
C HIS A 392 -7.86 -13.57 30.63
N ASP A 393 -8.53 -12.40 30.67
CA ASP A 393 -9.86 -12.19 30.11
C ASP A 393 -9.90 -10.95 29.20
N GLU A 394 -10.88 -10.90 28.29
CA GLU A 394 -11.15 -9.73 27.41
C GLU A 394 -11.24 -8.43 28.22
N GLU A 395 -11.91 -8.47 29.38
CA GLU A 395 -12.12 -7.28 30.21
C GLU A 395 -10.82 -6.74 30.82
N MET A 396 -9.94 -7.63 31.31
CA MET A 396 -8.65 -7.21 31.86
C MET A 396 -7.76 -6.62 30.77
N ALA A 397 -7.77 -7.24 29.58
CA ALA A 397 -7.03 -6.75 28.42
C ALA A 397 -7.50 -5.36 27.96
N LEU A 398 -8.81 -5.15 27.83
CA LEU A 398 -9.39 -3.85 27.49
C LEU A 398 -9.02 -2.76 28.50
N LYS A 399 -9.08 -3.07 29.80
CA LYS A 399 -8.70 -2.14 30.87
C LYS A 399 -7.22 -1.78 30.81
N GLN A 400 -6.34 -2.74 30.59
CA GLN A 400 -4.90 -2.50 30.48
C GLN A 400 -4.58 -1.62 29.26
N ILE A 401 -5.12 -1.96 28.08
CA ILE A 401 -4.89 -1.20 26.85
C ILE A 401 -5.43 0.23 27.00
N TYR A 402 -6.62 0.40 27.58
CA TYR A 402 -7.19 1.73 27.83
C TYR A 402 -6.31 2.56 28.77
N SER A 403 -5.82 1.98 29.87
CA SER A 403 -4.92 2.66 30.82
C SER A 403 -3.58 3.08 30.19
N LEU A 404 -3.05 2.26 29.26
CA LEU A 404 -1.85 2.61 28.50
C LEU A 404 -2.10 3.74 27.49
N LEU A 405 -3.28 3.78 26.88
CA LEU A 405 -3.66 4.81 25.92
C LEU A 405 -3.98 6.15 26.62
N ARG A 406 -4.62 6.10 27.80
CA ARG A 406 -5.06 7.25 28.60
C ARG A 406 -4.69 7.03 30.07
N PRO A 407 -3.51 7.48 30.50
CA PRO A 407 -3.11 7.40 31.89
C PRO A 407 -4.02 8.29 32.76
N GLY A 408 -4.68 7.71 33.77
CA GLY A 408 -5.42 8.45 34.81
C GLY A 408 -6.93 8.28 34.83
N ASP A 409 -7.55 7.81 33.74
CA ASP A 409 -9.00 7.54 33.70
C ASP A 409 -9.32 6.11 34.17
N ALA A 410 -10.31 5.95 35.04
CA ALA A 410 -10.80 4.62 35.43
C ALA A 410 -11.60 3.98 34.28
N PRO A 411 -11.17 2.84 33.71
CA PRO A 411 -11.82 2.25 32.54
C PRO A 411 -13.10 1.48 32.89
N ASN A 412 -14.22 1.88 32.29
CA ASN A 412 -15.40 1.02 32.14
C ASN A 412 -15.20 0.10 30.93
N LYS A 413 -15.71 -1.14 31.00
CA LYS A 413 -15.57 -2.14 29.92
C LYS A 413 -16.07 -1.63 28.57
N GLU A 414 -17.26 -1.03 28.55
CA GLU A 414 -17.86 -0.49 27.33
C GLU A 414 -17.09 0.69 26.75
N THR A 415 -16.67 1.63 27.59
CA THR A 415 -15.87 2.78 27.16
C THR A 415 -14.52 2.36 26.60
N ALA A 416 -13.87 1.36 27.23
CA ALA A 416 -12.61 0.82 26.76
C ALA A 416 -12.76 0.12 25.39
N LYS A 417 -13.81 -0.67 25.21
CA LYS A 417 -14.13 -1.33 23.95
C LYS A 417 -14.41 -0.31 22.84
N GLN A 418 -15.28 0.66 23.09
CA GLN A 418 -15.57 1.74 22.14
C GLN A 418 -14.33 2.57 21.79
N ALA A 419 -13.43 2.80 22.76
CA ALA A 419 -12.19 3.52 22.50
C ALA A 419 -11.26 2.73 21.57
N LEU A 420 -11.14 1.41 21.77
CA LEU A 420 -10.36 0.54 20.89
C LEU A 420 -10.99 0.43 19.50
N ASP A 421 -12.31 0.25 19.43
CA ASP A 421 -13.05 0.18 18.16
C ASP A 421 -12.90 1.47 17.37
N ARG A 422 -12.93 2.61 18.06
CA ARG A 422 -12.72 3.93 17.45
C ARG A 422 -11.29 4.13 16.95
N LEU A 423 -10.31 3.44 17.51
CA LEU A 423 -8.90 3.56 17.09
C LEU A 423 -8.63 2.85 15.77
N PHE A 424 -9.15 1.64 15.57
CA PHE A 424 -8.80 0.81 14.40
C PHE A 424 -9.96 0.54 13.43
N PHE A 425 -11.18 0.46 13.93
CA PHE A 425 -12.35 -0.01 13.16
C PHE A 425 -13.30 1.11 12.74
N SER A 426 -13.01 2.37 13.08
CA SER A 426 -13.84 3.51 12.70
C SER A 426 -13.30 4.23 11.46
N PRO A 427 -14.04 4.25 10.33
CA PRO A 427 -13.62 4.93 9.09
C PRO A 427 -13.36 6.43 9.27
N LYS A 428 -14.02 7.06 10.24
CA LYS A 428 -13.83 8.49 10.55
C LYS A 428 -12.49 8.79 11.22
N ARG A 429 -11.81 7.81 11.81
CA ARG A 429 -10.57 7.98 12.58
C ARG A 429 -9.39 7.22 11.98
N TYR A 430 -9.65 6.09 11.35
CA TYR A 430 -8.65 5.23 10.74
C TYR A 430 -8.97 5.02 9.26
N ASP A 431 -7.95 5.18 8.42
CA ASP A 431 -8.03 4.96 6.98
C ASP A 431 -6.65 4.45 6.49
N LEU A 432 -6.63 3.25 5.92
CA LEU A 432 -5.48 2.70 5.18
C LEU A 432 -5.39 3.29 3.76
N GLY A 433 -6.49 3.84 3.26
CA GLY A 433 -6.70 4.11 1.85
C GLY A 433 -6.77 2.84 1.01
N ARG A 434 -7.13 3.01 -0.27
CA ARG A 434 -7.13 1.92 -1.26
C ARG A 434 -5.74 1.30 -1.41
N VAL A 435 -4.70 2.13 -1.31
CA VAL A 435 -3.29 1.72 -1.40
C VAL A 435 -2.88 0.83 -0.23
N GLY A 436 -3.18 1.23 1.01
CA GLY A 436 -2.80 0.44 2.18
C GLY A 436 -3.49 -0.91 2.22
N ARG A 437 -4.78 -0.96 1.85
CA ARG A 437 -5.52 -2.21 1.71
C ARG A 437 -4.93 -3.10 0.61
N TYR A 438 -4.64 -2.54 -0.57
CA TYR A 438 -3.98 -3.26 -1.67
C TYR A 438 -2.65 -3.88 -1.22
N LYS A 439 -1.78 -3.12 -0.54
CA LYS A 439 -0.50 -3.64 -0.05
C LYS A 439 -0.64 -4.73 0.99
N ILE A 440 -1.55 -4.57 1.96
CA ILE A 440 -1.78 -5.60 2.98
C ILE A 440 -2.29 -6.88 2.31
N ASN A 441 -3.23 -6.76 1.39
CA ASN A 441 -3.78 -7.91 0.66
C ASN A 441 -2.72 -8.60 -0.22
N GLN A 442 -1.90 -7.83 -0.94
CA GLN A 442 -0.83 -8.38 -1.76
C GLN A 442 0.22 -9.09 -0.89
N ARG A 443 0.63 -8.46 0.21
CA ARG A 443 1.71 -8.96 1.05
C ARG A 443 1.33 -10.18 1.88
N LEU A 444 0.12 -10.18 2.44
CA LEU A 444 -0.41 -11.24 3.30
C LEU A 444 -1.30 -12.22 2.53
N ARG A 445 -1.49 -12.01 1.22
CA ARG A 445 -2.34 -12.82 0.32
C ARG A 445 -3.78 -12.94 0.81
N LEU A 446 -4.34 -11.81 1.25
CA LEU A 446 -5.72 -11.70 1.73
C LEU A 446 -6.66 -11.30 0.58
N ASN A 447 -7.87 -11.86 0.56
CA ASN A 447 -8.91 -11.59 -0.45
C ASN A 447 -9.92 -10.53 0.00
N THR A 448 -9.54 -9.64 0.92
CA THR A 448 -10.43 -8.59 1.45
C THR A 448 -10.74 -7.54 0.36
N PRO A 449 -11.99 -7.08 0.20
CA PRO A 449 -12.32 -6.07 -0.81
C PRO A 449 -11.52 -4.78 -0.67
N ALA A 450 -11.12 -4.17 -1.79
CA ALA A 450 -10.37 -2.91 -1.81
C ALA A 450 -11.16 -1.70 -1.25
N SER A 451 -12.49 -1.82 -1.15
CA SER A 451 -13.38 -0.83 -0.54
C SER A 451 -13.28 -0.79 0.99
N GLN A 452 -12.76 -1.84 1.63
CA GLN A 452 -12.60 -1.88 3.08
C GLN A 452 -11.30 -1.20 3.49
N THR A 453 -11.37 0.07 3.85
CA THR A 453 -10.20 0.88 4.16
C THR A 453 -9.79 0.90 5.64
N VAL A 454 -10.61 0.33 6.54
CA VAL A 454 -10.25 0.12 7.95
C VAL A 454 -9.58 -1.23 8.14
N LEU A 455 -8.76 -1.38 9.17
CA LEU A 455 -8.17 -2.68 9.53
C LEU A 455 -9.26 -3.66 9.97
N THR A 456 -9.02 -4.96 9.75
CA THR A 456 -9.85 -6.05 10.26
C THR A 456 -9.10 -6.82 11.33
N LYS A 457 -9.83 -7.63 12.11
CA LYS A 457 -9.19 -8.54 13.08
C LYS A 457 -8.30 -9.55 12.38
N ASP A 458 -8.73 -10.03 11.21
CA ASP A 458 -7.99 -10.98 10.38
C ASP A 458 -6.66 -10.41 9.88
N ASP A 459 -6.60 -9.10 9.59
CA ASP A 459 -5.35 -8.43 9.22
C ASP A 459 -4.31 -8.57 10.34
N PHE A 460 -4.69 -8.32 11.60
CA PHE A 460 -3.78 -8.45 12.74
C PHE A 460 -3.30 -9.89 12.94
N ILE A 461 -4.20 -10.86 12.77
CA ILE A 461 -3.86 -12.29 12.89
C ILE A 461 -2.90 -12.70 11.78
N ALA A 462 -3.16 -12.29 10.54
CA ALA A 462 -2.29 -12.57 9.40
C ALA A 462 -0.90 -11.95 9.55
N ILE A 463 -0.81 -10.73 10.11
CA ILE A 463 0.48 -10.07 10.39
C ILE A 463 1.26 -10.83 11.45
N ILE A 464 0.63 -11.22 12.56
CA ILE A 464 1.29 -11.99 13.63
C ILE A 464 1.72 -13.36 13.10
N ARG A 465 0.90 -14.00 12.27
CA ARG A 465 1.25 -15.27 11.61
C ARG A 465 2.49 -15.12 10.73
N TYR A 466 2.53 -14.10 9.88
CA TYR A 466 3.69 -13.86 9.03
C TYR A 466 4.95 -13.51 9.83
N LEU A 467 4.83 -12.80 10.95
CA LEU A 467 5.96 -12.58 11.88
C LEU A 467 6.51 -13.88 12.45
N VAL A 468 5.63 -14.82 12.79
CA VAL A 468 6.03 -16.16 13.26
C VAL A 468 6.78 -16.91 12.15
N GLU A 469 6.25 -16.89 10.93
CA GLU A 469 6.90 -17.52 9.76
C GLU A 469 8.30 -16.91 9.52
N LEU A 470 8.41 -15.58 9.58
CA LEU A 470 9.67 -14.87 9.35
C LEU A 470 10.71 -15.20 10.42
N HIS A 471 10.30 -15.36 11.68
CA HIS A 471 11.19 -15.76 12.77
C HIS A 471 11.71 -17.19 12.62
N GLU A 472 10.93 -18.08 12.02
CA GLU A 472 11.36 -19.44 11.68
C GLU A 472 12.24 -19.49 10.41
N GLY A 473 12.54 -18.33 9.82
CA GLY A 473 13.31 -18.19 8.59
C GLY A 473 12.52 -18.56 7.33
N ARG A 474 11.19 -18.47 7.38
CA ARG A 474 10.29 -18.69 6.24
C ARG A 474 9.75 -17.34 5.76
N GLY A 475 9.88 -17.09 4.46
CA GLY A 475 9.57 -15.78 3.89
C GLY A 475 10.76 -14.83 3.92
N HIS A 476 10.50 -13.58 3.54
CA HIS A 476 11.51 -12.55 3.31
C HIS A 476 11.08 -11.27 4.02
N VAL A 477 12.05 -10.43 4.37
CA VAL A 477 11.82 -9.06 4.86
C VAL A 477 11.57 -8.12 3.69
N ASP A 478 10.91 -7.00 3.95
CA ASP A 478 10.67 -6.00 2.93
C ASP A 478 11.87 -5.06 2.80
N ASP A 479 12.32 -4.83 1.56
CA ASP A 479 13.30 -3.80 1.27
C ASP A 479 12.61 -2.43 1.24
N ILE A 480 13.05 -1.53 2.11
CA ILE A 480 12.50 -0.17 2.26
C ILE A 480 12.70 0.67 0.98
N ASP A 481 13.73 0.36 0.20
CA ASP A 481 14.12 1.09 -1.00
C ASP A 481 13.47 0.55 -2.27
N HIS A 482 12.88 -0.66 -2.20
CA HIS A 482 12.06 -1.20 -3.27
C HIS A 482 10.93 -0.24 -3.67
N LEU A 483 10.78 0.00 -4.97
CA LEU A 483 9.76 0.94 -5.47
C LEU A 483 8.33 0.48 -5.20
N GLY A 484 8.08 -0.79 -4.89
CA GLY A 484 6.78 -1.24 -4.42
C GLY A 484 6.44 -0.80 -2.99
N ASN A 485 7.43 -0.35 -2.23
CA ASN A 485 7.27 0.22 -0.90
C ASN A 485 7.24 1.76 -0.90
N ARG A 486 7.56 2.37 -2.04
CA ARG A 486 7.50 3.81 -2.27
C ARG A 486 6.39 4.15 -3.25
N ARG A 487 5.85 5.35 -3.14
CA ARG A 487 4.73 5.82 -3.95
C ARG A 487 4.95 7.25 -4.35
N ILE A 488 4.43 7.64 -5.51
CA ILE A 488 4.34 9.02 -5.92
C ILE A 488 3.04 9.62 -5.41
N ARG A 489 3.14 10.74 -4.69
CA ARG A 489 2.05 11.68 -4.55
C ARG A 489 2.10 12.66 -5.71
N SER A 490 1.10 12.55 -6.58
CA SER A 490 0.92 13.46 -7.71
C SER A 490 0.41 14.82 -7.25
N VAL A 491 0.45 15.80 -8.15
CA VAL A 491 -0.08 17.15 -7.90
C VAL A 491 -1.52 17.14 -7.39
N GLY A 492 -2.37 16.30 -7.99
CA GLY A 492 -3.77 16.16 -7.61
C GLY A 492 -3.94 15.73 -6.15
N GLU A 493 -3.21 14.70 -5.72
CA GLU A 493 -3.27 14.22 -4.35
C GLU A 493 -2.68 15.21 -3.34
N LEU A 494 -1.58 15.88 -3.69
CA LEU A 494 -0.99 16.90 -2.82
C LEU A 494 -1.99 18.02 -2.54
N ILE A 495 -2.67 18.50 -3.59
CA ILE A 495 -3.71 19.53 -3.48
C ILE A 495 -4.92 19.00 -2.70
N ALA A 496 -5.39 17.78 -2.98
CA ALA A 496 -6.49 17.14 -2.25
C ALA A 496 -6.21 17.04 -0.74
N ASN A 497 -4.98 16.67 -0.37
CA ASN A 497 -4.56 16.62 1.03
C ASN A 497 -4.59 18.01 1.69
N GLN A 498 -4.09 19.05 1.01
CA GLN A 498 -4.18 20.41 1.54
C GLN A 498 -5.63 20.89 1.67
N PHE A 499 -6.48 20.51 0.72
CA PHE A 499 -7.90 20.80 0.75
C PHE A 499 -8.59 20.10 1.93
N SER A 500 -8.25 18.84 2.20
CA SER A 500 -8.75 18.08 3.35
C SER A 500 -8.35 18.72 4.67
N VAL A 501 -7.12 19.22 4.80
CA VAL A 501 -6.67 19.99 5.97
C VAL A 501 -7.46 21.30 6.12
N GLY A 502 -7.69 22.02 5.01
CA GLY A 502 -8.48 23.25 4.98
C GLY A 502 -9.93 23.02 5.42
N LEU A 503 -10.60 22.03 4.81
CA LEU A 503 -11.96 21.66 5.15
C LEU A 503 -12.07 21.09 6.57
N SER A 504 -11.08 20.35 7.07
CA SER A 504 -11.08 19.85 8.46
C SER A 504 -11.08 21.00 9.48
N ARG A 505 -10.32 22.08 9.21
CA ARG A 505 -10.34 23.30 10.03
C ARG A 505 -11.71 23.97 9.95
N MET A 506 -12.25 24.12 8.74
CA MET A 506 -13.58 24.67 8.52
C MET A 506 -14.66 23.85 9.26
N ALA A 507 -14.62 22.52 9.17
CA ALA A 507 -15.56 21.63 9.82
C ALA A 507 -15.55 21.75 11.34
N ARG A 508 -14.37 21.92 11.95
CA ARG A 508 -14.26 22.22 13.39
C ARG A 508 -14.93 23.54 13.75
N LEU A 509 -14.67 24.61 12.98
CA LEU A 509 -15.30 25.92 13.22
C LEU A 509 -16.82 25.86 13.02
N VAL A 510 -17.29 25.17 11.99
CA VAL A 510 -18.73 24.96 11.71
C VAL A 510 -19.36 24.23 12.89
N LYS A 511 -18.74 23.15 13.38
CA LYS A 511 -19.24 22.39 14.52
C LYS A 511 -19.33 23.26 15.79
N GLU A 512 -18.29 24.03 16.10
CA GLU A 512 -18.29 24.94 17.24
C GLU A 512 -19.38 26.01 17.13
N ARG A 513 -19.58 26.61 15.94
CA ARG A 513 -20.64 27.59 15.69
C ARG A 513 -22.04 26.99 15.81
N MET A 514 -22.24 25.75 15.35
CA MET A 514 -23.50 25.03 15.52
C MET A 514 -23.80 24.75 16.99
N SER A 515 -22.80 24.40 17.80
CA SER A 515 -22.99 24.16 19.24
C SER A 515 -23.30 25.44 20.03
N ILE A 516 -22.76 26.58 19.62
CA ILE A 516 -22.96 27.88 20.30
C ILE A 516 -24.34 28.46 19.98
N ASN A 517 -24.84 28.28 18.77
CA ASN A 517 -26.09 28.89 18.32
C ASN A 517 -27.30 28.07 18.78
N GLN A 518 -27.99 28.54 19.81
CA GLN A 518 -29.21 27.92 20.36
C GLN A 518 -30.49 28.29 19.58
N ASP A 519 -30.47 29.39 18.82
CA ASP A 519 -31.63 29.85 18.03
C ASP A 519 -31.72 29.09 16.69
N THR A 520 -32.55 28.03 16.65
CA THR A 520 -32.76 27.18 15.46
C THR A 520 -33.32 27.90 14.23
N ASP A 521 -33.94 29.08 14.40
CA ASP A 521 -34.67 29.78 13.34
C ASP A 521 -33.87 30.87 12.61
N LYS A 522 -32.66 31.22 13.07
CA LYS A 522 -31.87 32.35 12.53
C LYS A 522 -30.53 31.97 11.89
N ILE A 523 -30.19 30.69 11.82
CA ILE A 523 -28.86 30.27 11.32
C ILE A 523 -28.84 30.25 9.79
N ALA A 524 -28.01 31.11 9.20
CA ALA A 524 -27.71 31.08 7.76
C ALA A 524 -26.43 30.28 7.48
N LEU A 525 -26.38 29.65 6.30
CA LEU A 525 -25.20 28.88 5.84
C LEU A 525 -23.94 29.75 5.70
N ASP A 526 -24.09 31.00 5.28
CA ASP A 526 -22.97 31.95 5.10
C ASP A 526 -22.30 32.30 6.45
N ASP A 527 -23.07 32.28 7.55
CA ASP A 527 -22.54 32.55 8.89
C ASP A 527 -21.75 31.36 9.46
N LEU A 528 -21.97 30.15 8.92
CA LEU A 528 -21.28 28.94 9.36
C LEU A 528 -19.98 28.72 8.59
N VAL A 529 -19.99 28.94 7.28
CA VAL A 529 -18.90 28.58 6.37
C VAL A 529 -18.03 29.78 6.05
N ASN A 530 -16.72 29.66 6.28
CA ASN A 530 -15.76 30.72 5.99
C ASN A 530 -14.71 30.29 4.95
N ALA A 531 -14.83 30.84 3.74
CA ALA A 531 -13.92 30.59 2.61
C ALA A 531 -12.44 30.91 2.91
N ARG A 532 -12.16 31.87 3.81
CA ARG A 532 -10.77 32.27 4.15
C ARG A 532 -9.99 31.11 4.78
N THR A 533 -10.67 30.21 5.51
CA THR A 533 -10.00 29.09 6.20
C THR A 533 -9.37 28.10 5.21
N VAL A 534 -10.08 27.80 4.11
CA VAL A 534 -9.61 26.90 3.05
C VAL A 534 -8.61 27.62 2.15
N SER A 535 -8.96 28.83 1.71
CA SER A 535 -8.13 29.64 0.80
C SER A 535 -6.73 29.90 1.37
N ALA A 536 -6.61 30.18 2.68
CA ALA A 536 -5.32 30.44 3.31
C ALA A 536 -4.39 29.22 3.30
N VAL A 537 -4.92 28.00 3.42
CA VAL A 537 -4.13 26.76 3.38
C VAL A 537 -3.62 26.51 1.95
N ILE A 538 -4.49 26.69 0.95
CA ILE A 538 -4.12 26.54 -0.46
C ILE A 538 -3.04 27.57 -0.84
N GLN A 539 -3.25 28.84 -0.51
CA GLN A 539 -2.29 29.91 -0.78
C GLN A 539 -0.95 29.66 -0.09
N ALA A 540 -0.95 29.17 1.16
CA ALA A 540 0.29 28.81 1.86
C ALA A 540 1.03 27.67 1.16
N PHE A 541 0.33 26.65 0.67
CA PHE A 541 0.93 25.55 -0.08
C PHE A 541 1.57 26.03 -1.39
N PHE A 542 0.82 26.71 -2.25
CA PHE A 542 1.36 27.20 -3.52
C PHE A 542 2.44 28.26 -3.32
N GLY A 543 2.34 29.07 -2.26
CA GLY A 543 3.23 30.16 -1.93
C GLY A 543 4.58 29.73 -1.34
N SER A 544 4.57 28.84 -0.35
CA SER A 544 5.70 28.56 0.55
C SER A 544 6.14 27.10 0.63
N SER A 545 5.43 26.17 -0.02
CA SER A 545 5.80 24.75 -0.01
C SER A 545 7.12 24.51 -0.76
N GLN A 546 7.95 23.61 -0.23
CA GLN A 546 9.16 23.15 -0.93
C GLN A 546 8.87 22.42 -2.24
N LEU A 547 7.64 21.90 -2.38
CA LEU A 547 7.20 21.18 -3.58
C LEU A 547 6.67 22.13 -4.66
N SER A 548 6.31 23.37 -4.30
CA SER A 548 5.89 24.41 -5.25
C SER A 548 7.11 25.26 -5.60
N GLN A 549 7.73 24.97 -6.73
CA GLN A 549 8.99 25.58 -7.17
C GLN A 549 8.73 26.52 -8.35
N PHE A 550 9.57 27.55 -8.49
CA PHE A 550 9.59 28.34 -9.72
C PHE A 550 9.98 27.44 -10.89
N MET A 551 9.33 27.61 -12.04
CA MET A 551 9.66 26.83 -13.22
C MET A 551 11.09 27.11 -13.70
N ASP A 552 11.79 26.05 -14.13
CA ASP A 552 13.09 26.19 -14.77
C ASP A 552 12.84 26.49 -16.27
N GLN A 553 12.80 27.77 -16.65
CA GLN A 553 12.46 28.22 -18.02
C GLN A 553 13.69 28.57 -18.87
N THR A 554 14.84 27.94 -18.61
CA THR A 554 16.08 28.19 -19.38
C THR A 554 15.95 27.73 -20.82
N ASN A 555 15.35 26.55 -21.03
CA ASN A 555 15.08 25.97 -22.34
C ASN A 555 13.92 24.94 -22.25
N PRO A 556 13.35 24.50 -23.38
CA PRO A 556 12.19 23.60 -23.38
C PRO A 556 12.44 22.25 -22.68
N LEU A 557 13.66 21.73 -22.72
CA LEU A 557 14.04 20.49 -22.03
C LEU A 557 14.06 20.69 -20.51
N ALA A 558 14.57 21.83 -20.02
CA ALA A 558 14.60 22.16 -18.61
C ALA A 558 13.18 22.23 -18.02
N GLU A 559 12.24 22.84 -18.75
CA GLU A 559 10.84 22.92 -18.33
C GLU A 559 10.21 21.52 -18.23
N LEU A 560 10.38 20.71 -19.26
CA LEU A 560 9.76 19.40 -19.36
C LEU A 560 10.34 18.41 -18.32
N THR A 561 11.66 18.42 -18.12
CA THR A 561 12.32 17.62 -17.07
C THR A 561 11.90 18.07 -15.67
N HIS A 562 11.71 19.38 -15.44
CA HIS A 562 11.23 19.87 -14.15
C HIS A 562 9.79 19.39 -13.85
N LYS A 563 8.90 19.38 -14.84
CA LYS A 563 7.53 18.85 -14.70
C LYS A 563 7.47 17.35 -14.38
N ARG A 564 8.47 16.58 -14.85
CA ARG A 564 8.62 15.13 -14.64
C ARG A 564 9.52 14.75 -13.45
N ARG A 565 9.97 15.73 -12.67
CA ARG A 565 10.86 15.53 -11.52
C ARG A 565 10.15 14.85 -10.35
N LEU A 566 10.86 13.94 -9.71
CA LEU A 566 10.45 13.25 -8.49
C LEU A 566 11.34 13.72 -7.32
N SER A 567 10.73 14.02 -6.18
CA SER A 567 11.44 14.47 -4.98
C SER A 567 11.10 13.58 -3.78
N ALA A 568 12.11 12.97 -3.16
CA ALA A 568 11.96 12.30 -1.87
C ALA A 568 11.87 13.29 -0.69
N LEU A 569 12.16 14.57 -0.94
CA LEU A 569 12.10 15.66 0.04
C LEU A 569 10.68 16.20 0.20
N GLY A 570 10.42 16.87 1.32
CA GLY A 570 9.17 17.58 1.59
C GLY A 570 8.36 16.99 2.76
N PRO A 571 7.15 17.51 3.02
CA PRO A 571 6.34 17.10 4.17
C PRO A 571 5.96 15.62 4.08
N GLY A 572 6.29 14.84 5.11
CA GLY A 572 6.06 13.38 5.13
C GLY A 572 7.06 12.56 4.31
N GLY A 573 8.03 13.20 3.65
CA GLY A 573 9.17 12.57 3.00
C GLY A 573 10.41 12.58 3.90
N LEU A 574 11.58 12.49 3.28
CA LEU A 574 12.88 12.51 3.94
C LEU A 574 13.40 13.94 4.08
N THR A 575 14.24 14.16 5.09
CA THR A 575 15.07 15.37 5.18
C THR A 575 16.49 15.03 4.74
N ARG A 576 17.23 16.01 4.23
CA ARG A 576 18.60 15.83 3.75
C ARG A 576 19.53 15.17 4.77
N GLU A 577 19.37 15.53 6.04
CA GLU A 577 20.18 15.02 7.17
C GLU A 577 19.80 13.60 7.59
N ARG A 578 18.54 13.19 7.37
CA ARG A 578 18.06 11.83 7.71
C ARG A 578 18.21 10.84 6.58
N ALA A 579 18.46 11.32 5.37
CA ALA A 579 18.69 10.47 4.21
C ALA A 579 20.10 9.86 4.28
N GLY A 580 20.15 8.59 4.69
CA GLY A 580 21.37 7.78 4.67
C GLY A 580 21.83 7.44 3.26
N PHE A 581 22.87 6.61 3.18
CA PHE A 581 23.45 6.14 1.91
C PHE A 581 22.47 5.26 1.12
N GLU A 582 21.80 4.32 1.78
CA GLU A 582 20.89 3.32 1.19
C GLU A 582 19.82 3.96 0.29
N VAL A 583 19.16 5.01 0.81
CA VAL A 583 18.08 5.71 0.09
C VAL A 583 18.56 6.48 -1.14
N ARG A 584 19.86 6.81 -1.22
CA ARG A 584 20.46 7.55 -2.33
C ARG A 584 20.98 6.64 -3.43
N ASP A 585 21.13 5.36 -3.14
CA ASP A 585 21.68 4.39 -4.07
C ASP A 585 20.65 3.97 -5.14
N VAL A 586 21.15 3.42 -6.23
CA VAL A 586 20.31 2.93 -7.33
C VAL A 586 19.84 1.53 -7.01
N HIS A 587 18.52 1.36 -6.93
CA HIS A 587 17.89 0.07 -6.66
C HIS A 587 17.43 -0.59 -7.98
N TYR A 588 17.51 -1.93 -8.10
CA TYR A 588 17.15 -2.64 -9.34
C TYR A 588 15.70 -2.41 -9.77
N SER A 589 14.78 -2.24 -8.82
CA SER A 589 13.36 -1.95 -9.08
C SER A 589 13.13 -0.61 -9.79
N GLN A 590 14.13 0.28 -9.83
CA GLN A 590 14.06 1.57 -10.52
C GLN A 590 14.10 1.42 -12.05
N TYR A 591 14.52 0.25 -12.54
CA TYR A 591 14.61 -0.06 -13.96
C TYR A 591 13.28 0.26 -14.68
N GLY A 592 13.36 1.03 -15.77
CA GLY A 592 12.19 1.42 -16.57
C GLY A 592 11.24 2.42 -15.90
N ARG A 593 11.51 2.86 -14.66
CA ARG A 593 10.62 3.68 -13.83
C ARG A 593 11.20 5.03 -13.46
N MET A 594 12.42 5.01 -12.92
CA MET A 594 13.18 6.21 -12.56
C MET A 594 14.53 6.16 -13.27
N CYS A 595 14.96 7.31 -13.77
CA CYS A 595 16.25 7.40 -14.44
C CYS A 595 17.40 7.26 -13.42
N PRO A 596 18.36 6.35 -13.64
CA PRO A 596 19.52 6.21 -12.76
C PRO A 596 20.58 7.29 -13.01
N ILE A 597 20.50 8.01 -14.14
CA ILE A 597 21.51 8.98 -14.59
C ILE A 597 21.13 10.42 -14.19
N GLU A 598 19.87 10.81 -14.40
CA GLU A 598 19.42 12.19 -14.20
C GLU A 598 19.10 12.47 -12.72
N THR A 599 20.09 12.94 -11.99
CA THR A 599 20.00 13.45 -10.62
C THR A 599 20.90 14.67 -10.47
N PRO A 600 20.54 15.68 -9.63
CA PRO A 600 21.46 16.77 -9.33
C PRO A 600 22.67 16.26 -8.56
N GLU A 601 23.82 16.88 -8.85
CA GLU A 601 25.05 16.65 -8.10
C GLU A 601 24.99 17.28 -6.70
N GLY A 602 25.87 16.82 -5.80
CA GLY A 602 26.01 17.39 -4.46
C GLY A 602 24.99 16.86 -3.44
N PRO A 603 24.52 17.69 -2.48
CA PRO A 603 23.77 17.21 -1.31
C PRO A 603 22.44 16.52 -1.63
N ASN A 604 21.87 16.76 -2.81
CA ASN A 604 20.58 16.21 -3.23
C ASN A 604 20.69 14.96 -4.12
N ILE A 605 21.90 14.44 -4.34
CA ILE A 605 22.11 13.23 -5.16
C ILE A 605 21.26 12.06 -4.64
N GLY A 606 20.52 11.41 -5.55
CA GLY A 606 19.61 10.29 -5.27
C GLY A 606 18.30 10.68 -4.58
N LEU A 607 18.15 11.93 -4.10
CA LEU A 607 16.92 12.42 -3.45
C LEU A 607 15.98 13.14 -4.41
N ILE A 608 16.53 13.61 -5.52
CA ILE A 608 15.77 14.20 -6.62
C ILE A 608 16.13 13.38 -7.85
N THR A 609 15.14 12.77 -8.47
CA THR A 609 15.31 11.94 -9.66
C THR A 609 14.31 12.36 -10.73
N SER A 610 14.44 11.79 -11.91
CA SER A 610 13.56 12.05 -13.04
C SER A 610 12.82 10.77 -13.43
N LEU A 611 11.56 10.91 -13.85
CA LEU A 611 10.78 9.80 -14.37
C LEU A 611 11.41 9.28 -15.68
N ALA A 612 11.47 7.96 -15.86
CA ALA A 612 11.95 7.37 -17.11
C ALA A 612 11.02 7.71 -18.29
N CYS A 613 11.46 7.50 -19.53
CA CYS A 613 10.73 7.93 -20.74
C CYS A 613 9.31 7.36 -20.81
N PHE A 614 9.18 6.03 -20.70
CA PHE A 614 7.91 5.31 -20.87
C PHE A 614 7.16 5.07 -19.56
N ALA A 615 7.76 5.45 -18.43
CA ALA A 615 7.17 5.24 -17.12
C ALA A 615 5.88 6.05 -16.94
N ARG A 616 4.90 5.44 -16.29
CA ARG A 616 3.64 6.10 -15.92
C ARG A 616 3.33 5.87 -14.45
N VAL A 617 2.45 6.70 -13.90
CA VAL A 617 1.95 6.53 -12.53
C VAL A 617 0.54 5.96 -12.61
N ASN A 618 0.30 4.85 -11.90
CA ASN A 618 -1.04 4.26 -11.83
C ASN A 618 -1.94 4.99 -10.83
N ASP A 619 -3.22 4.64 -10.78
CA ASP A 619 -4.20 5.30 -9.92
C ASP A 619 -3.90 5.10 -8.42
N LEU A 620 -3.14 4.05 -8.09
CA LEU A 620 -2.63 3.79 -6.74
C LEU A 620 -1.33 4.54 -6.44
N GLY A 621 -0.79 5.35 -7.36
CA GLY A 621 0.44 6.14 -7.20
C GLY A 621 1.75 5.37 -7.34
N PHE A 622 1.73 4.09 -7.73
CA PHE A 622 2.94 3.34 -8.03
C PHE A 622 3.41 3.61 -9.46
N ILE A 623 4.73 3.55 -9.68
CA ILE A 623 5.30 3.72 -11.01
C ILE A 623 5.24 2.38 -11.73
N GLU A 624 4.64 2.40 -12.92
CA GLU A 624 4.56 1.27 -13.83
C GLU A 624 5.41 1.52 -15.06
N THR A 625 5.93 0.45 -15.64
CA THR A 625 6.66 0.47 -16.89
C THR A 625 6.05 -0.56 -17.85
N PRO A 626 6.02 -0.29 -19.17
CA PRO A 626 5.39 -1.19 -20.13
C PRO A 626 6.35 -2.31 -20.55
N TYR A 627 5.78 -3.50 -20.76
CA TYR A 627 6.48 -4.68 -21.26
C TYR A 627 5.65 -5.37 -22.35
N ARG A 628 6.32 -6.02 -23.31
CA ARG A 628 5.69 -6.91 -24.29
C ARG A 628 5.48 -8.29 -23.68
N VAL A 629 4.27 -8.84 -23.82
CA VAL A 629 3.95 -10.17 -23.29
C VAL A 629 4.59 -11.25 -24.17
N VAL A 630 5.26 -12.21 -23.54
CA VAL A 630 5.82 -13.40 -24.20
C VAL A 630 4.91 -14.60 -23.91
N LYS A 631 4.47 -15.30 -24.96
CA LYS A 631 3.65 -16.52 -24.83
C LYS A 631 4.32 -17.66 -25.59
N ASN A 632 4.62 -18.75 -24.88
CA ASN A 632 5.25 -19.95 -25.45
C ASN A 632 6.53 -19.64 -26.27
N GLY A 633 7.40 -18.77 -25.74
CA GLY A 633 8.66 -18.38 -26.40
C GLY A 633 8.51 -17.42 -27.60
N LYS A 634 7.30 -16.88 -27.85
CA LYS A 634 7.06 -15.84 -28.86
C LYS A 634 6.67 -14.52 -28.21
N VAL A 635 7.33 -13.45 -28.63
CA VAL A 635 7.02 -12.07 -28.22
C VAL A 635 5.79 -11.60 -28.97
N THR A 636 4.82 -11.04 -28.25
CA THR A 636 3.58 -10.50 -28.83
C THR A 636 3.58 -8.96 -28.80
N ASP A 637 2.67 -8.35 -29.54
CA ASP A 637 2.46 -6.88 -29.52
C ASP A 637 1.54 -6.43 -28.39
N GLN A 638 1.06 -7.37 -27.56
CA GLN A 638 0.28 -7.04 -26.39
C GLN A 638 1.19 -6.43 -25.32
N LEU A 639 0.85 -5.22 -24.87
CA LEU A 639 1.55 -4.52 -23.80
C LEU A 639 0.92 -4.83 -22.44
N ALA A 640 1.76 -5.16 -21.47
CA ALA A 640 1.42 -5.30 -20.06
C ALA A 640 2.18 -4.25 -19.25
N TRP A 641 1.46 -3.54 -18.38
CA TRP A 641 2.06 -2.55 -17.49
C TRP A 641 2.27 -3.17 -16.12
N LEU A 642 3.53 -3.22 -15.68
CA LEU A 642 3.90 -3.86 -14.42
C LEU A 642 4.37 -2.81 -13.41
N ASP A 643 3.81 -2.88 -12.22
CA ASP A 643 4.38 -2.22 -11.04
C ASP A 643 5.59 -3.01 -10.52
N ALA A 644 6.38 -2.41 -9.63
CA ALA A 644 7.61 -3.02 -9.14
C ALA A 644 7.36 -4.35 -8.40
N ASN A 645 6.22 -4.53 -7.72
CA ASN A 645 5.91 -5.78 -7.01
C ASN A 645 5.54 -6.90 -7.99
N LYS A 646 4.76 -6.61 -9.03
CA LYS A 646 4.39 -7.59 -10.06
C LYS A 646 5.59 -8.04 -10.89
N GLU A 647 6.59 -7.18 -11.01
CA GLU A 647 7.83 -7.47 -11.71
C GLU A 647 8.73 -8.46 -10.96
N GLU A 648 8.70 -8.51 -9.63
CA GLU A 648 9.54 -9.43 -8.84
C GLU A 648 9.27 -10.91 -9.15
N ASP A 649 8.02 -11.25 -9.47
CA ASP A 649 7.60 -12.61 -9.80
C ASP A 649 7.83 -12.97 -11.28
N ALA A 650 8.22 -12.00 -12.11
CA ALA A 650 8.28 -12.15 -13.57
C ALA A 650 9.72 -12.29 -14.10
N ILE A 651 9.88 -13.06 -15.18
CA ILE A 651 11.16 -13.16 -15.90
C ILE A 651 11.09 -12.30 -17.17
N ILE A 652 11.96 -11.29 -17.23
CA ILE A 652 11.93 -10.26 -18.29
C ILE A 652 13.17 -10.34 -19.18
N ALA A 653 12.98 -10.49 -20.49
CA ALA A 653 14.05 -10.42 -21.49
C ALA A 653 14.41 -8.97 -21.84
N GLN A 654 15.69 -8.75 -22.17
CA GLN A 654 16.21 -7.44 -22.58
C GLN A 654 15.68 -6.99 -23.96
N ALA A 655 15.57 -5.68 -24.17
CA ALA A 655 15.11 -5.09 -25.43
C ALA A 655 15.97 -5.45 -26.65
N ASN A 656 17.26 -5.72 -26.44
CA ASN A 656 18.23 -6.04 -27.50
C ASN A 656 18.28 -7.54 -27.86
N ALA A 657 17.44 -8.38 -27.26
CA ALA A 657 17.35 -9.79 -27.60
C ALA A 657 16.95 -9.96 -29.07
N ARG A 658 17.66 -10.83 -29.79
CA ARG A 658 17.44 -11.05 -31.23
C ARG A 658 16.18 -11.91 -31.45
N LEU A 659 15.29 -11.42 -32.29
CA LEU A 659 14.04 -12.07 -32.67
C LEU A 659 14.06 -12.47 -34.14
N ASN A 660 13.36 -13.56 -34.47
CA ASN A 660 12.99 -13.91 -35.84
C ASN A 660 11.78 -13.08 -36.28
N ASP A 661 11.49 -13.06 -37.58
CA ASP A 661 10.31 -12.38 -38.16
C ASP A 661 8.97 -12.85 -37.54
N ASP A 662 8.92 -14.10 -37.06
CA ASP A 662 7.76 -14.68 -36.36
C ASP A 662 7.64 -14.28 -34.87
N GLY A 663 8.55 -13.44 -34.36
CA GLY A 663 8.61 -13.00 -32.97
C GLY A 663 9.21 -14.00 -31.97
N SER A 664 9.75 -15.14 -32.43
CA SER A 664 10.46 -16.10 -31.57
C SER A 664 11.91 -15.66 -31.32
N PHE A 665 12.47 -16.01 -30.16
CA PHE A 665 13.89 -15.78 -29.88
C PHE A 665 14.81 -16.61 -30.78
N VAL A 666 15.89 -16.00 -31.26
CA VAL A 666 16.92 -16.67 -32.09
C VAL A 666 17.80 -17.59 -31.24
N ASP A 667 18.16 -17.14 -30.04
CA ASP A 667 19.10 -17.81 -29.15
C ASP A 667 18.38 -18.84 -28.24
N GLU A 668 19.02 -19.98 -27.96
CA GLU A 668 18.47 -21.03 -27.09
C GLU A 668 18.40 -20.61 -25.62
N PHE A 669 19.32 -19.74 -25.20
CA PHE A 669 19.34 -19.11 -23.88
C PHE A 669 19.40 -17.60 -24.06
N VAL A 670 18.45 -16.90 -23.46
CA VAL A 670 18.30 -15.45 -23.56
C VAL A 670 18.64 -14.83 -22.22
N LEU A 671 19.46 -13.78 -22.25
CA LEU A 671 19.78 -13.00 -21.06
C LEU A 671 18.52 -12.32 -20.56
N SER A 672 18.10 -12.71 -19.36
CA SER A 672 16.86 -12.26 -18.74
C SER A 672 17.15 -11.72 -17.35
N ARG A 673 16.29 -10.85 -16.85
CA ARG A 673 16.34 -10.31 -15.50
C ARG A 673 15.25 -10.94 -14.67
N GLN A 674 15.62 -11.33 -13.45
CA GLN A 674 14.71 -11.82 -12.43
C GLN A 674 15.14 -11.21 -11.10
N GLN A 675 14.30 -10.33 -10.54
CA GLN A 675 14.63 -9.53 -9.35
C GLN A 675 15.93 -8.72 -9.57
N GLY A 676 16.95 -8.94 -8.73
CA GLY A 676 18.28 -8.33 -8.84
C GLY A 676 19.27 -9.13 -9.70
N ASP A 677 18.93 -10.35 -10.10
CA ASP A 677 19.83 -11.24 -10.84
C ASP A 677 19.57 -11.20 -12.35
N VAL A 678 20.59 -11.58 -13.12
CA VAL A 678 20.55 -11.57 -14.60
C VAL A 678 20.85 -12.97 -15.17
N PRO A 679 19.98 -13.96 -14.96
CA PRO A 679 20.20 -15.33 -15.43
C PRO A 679 20.04 -15.51 -16.95
N LEU A 680 20.67 -16.56 -17.49
CA LEU A 680 20.41 -17.07 -18.84
C LEU A 680 19.25 -18.07 -18.79
N ILE A 681 18.13 -17.74 -19.41
CA ILE A 681 16.88 -18.51 -19.33
C ILE A 681 16.43 -18.97 -20.72
N GLN A 682 15.80 -20.14 -20.79
CA GLN A 682 15.22 -20.64 -22.03
C GLN A 682 13.97 -19.84 -22.43
N PRO A 683 13.75 -19.55 -23.73
CA PRO A 683 12.61 -18.78 -24.24
C PRO A 683 11.23 -19.15 -23.69
N ASN A 684 10.99 -20.44 -23.44
CA ASN A 684 9.69 -20.93 -22.96
C ASN A 684 9.36 -20.52 -21.51
N ARG A 685 10.35 -20.05 -20.75
CA ARG A 685 10.18 -19.59 -19.36
C ARG A 685 10.15 -18.07 -19.22
N ILE A 686 10.34 -17.34 -20.32
CA ILE A 686 10.32 -15.88 -20.33
C ILE A 686 8.86 -15.42 -20.38
N ASP A 687 8.47 -14.54 -19.46
CA ASP A 687 7.10 -14.05 -19.36
C ASP A 687 6.92 -12.73 -20.14
N TYR A 688 7.95 -11.88 -20.14
CA TYR A 688 7.88 -10.55 -20.74
C TYR A 688 9.20 -10.14 -21.42
N MET A 689 9.14 -9.10 -22.26
CA MET A 689 10.28 -8.44 -22.88
C MET A 689 10.13 -6.93 -22.78
N ASP A 690 11.24 -6.23 -22.61
CA ASP A 690 11.32 -4.77 -22.69
C ASP A 690 10.74 -4.20 -24.00
N VAL A 691 10.16 -2.99 -23.95
CA VAL A 691 9.51 -2.36 -25.11
C VAL A 691 10.49 -1.62 -26.01
N ALA A 692 11.43 -0.90 -25.39
CA ALA A 692 12.40 -0.06 -26.07
C ALA A 692 13.69 0.06 -25.26
N PRO A 693 14.88 0.19 -25.88
CA PRO A 693 16.14 0.38 -25.14
C PRO A 693 16.16 1.64 -24.27
N GLU A 694 15.52 2.73 -24.72
CA GLU A 694 15.52 4.03 -24.03
C GLU A 694 14.59 4.04 -22.81
N GLN A 695 13.83 2.96 -22.56
CA GLN A 695 12.91 2.88 -21.44
C GLN A 695 13.57 3.06 -20.07
N VAL A 696 14.87 2.76 -19.96
CA VAL A 696 15.62 2.79 -18.69
C VAL A 696 15.98 4.21 -18.26
N VAL A 697 16.07 5.13 -19.22
CA VAL A 697 16.59 6.48 -19.02
C VAL A 697 15.48 7.53 -19.06
N SER A 698 15.77 8.71 -18.53
CA SER A 698 14.89 9.88 -18.68
C SER A 698 15.07 10.54 -20.04
N ILE A 699 14.17 11.46 -20.36
CA ILE A 699 14.21 12.19 -21.61
C ILE A 699 15.50 13.00 -21.83
N ALA A 700 16.08 13.58 -20.77
CA ALA A 700 17.34 14.33 -20.88
C ALA A 700 18.52 13.41 -21.20
N ALA A 701 18.61 12.27 -20.52
CA ALA A 701 19.64 11.28 -20.81
C ALA A 701 19.45 10.63 -22.20
N ALA A 702 18.21 10.40 -22.62
CA ALA A 702 17.87 9.82 -23.93
C ALA A 702 18.17 10.76 -25.12
N LEU A 703 18.40 12.06 -24.87
CA LEU A 703 18.85 13.01 -25.90
C LEU A 703 20.37 13.00 -26.12
N ILE A 704 21.15 12.31 -25.27
CA ILE A 704 22.60 12.19 -25.43
C ILE A 704 22.87 11.12 -26.51
N PRO A 705 23.43 11.48 -27.68
CA PRO A 705 23.82 10.47 -28.66
C PRO A 705 25.03 9.70 -28.15
N PHE A 706 25.10 8.40 -28.46
CA PHE A 706 26.19 7.50 -28.03
C PHE A 706 26.33 7.37 -26.51
N LEU A 707 25.21 7.48 -25.77
CA LEU A 707 25.17 7.31 -24.32
C LEU A 707 25.82 6.00 -23.86
N GLU A 708 25.74 4.94 -24.66
CA GLU A 708 26.35 3.63 -24.42
C GLU A 708 27.88 3.63 -24.40
N HIS A 709 28.52 4.71 -24.84
CA HIS A 709 29.98 4.88 -24.86
C HIS A 709 30.48 5.85 -23.78
N ASP A 710 29.58 6.50 -23.07
CA ASP A 710 29.91 7.45 -22.00
C ASP A 710 29.90 6.79 -20.62
N ASP A 711 30.81 7.22 -19.76
CA ASP A 711 30.75 6.88 -18.33
C ASP A 711 29.49 7.47 -17.69
N ALA A 712 28.88 6.73 -16.76
CA ALA A 712 27.63 7.14 -16.11
C ALA A 712 27.72 8.51 -15.42
N ASN A 713 28.87 8.85 -14.81
CA ASN A 713 29.03 10.17 -14.18
C ASN A 713 29.10 11.29 -15.23
N ARG A 714 29.71 11.03 -16.39
CA ARG A 714 29.77 11.99 -17.50
C ARG A 714 28.40 12.19 -18.14
N ALA A 715 27.64 11.11 -18.30
CA ALA A 715 26.25 11.18 -18.73
C ALA A 715 25.39 11.98 -17.75
N LEU A 716 25.58 11.81 -16.44
CA LEU A 716 24.91 12.59 -15.40
C LEU A 716 25.22 14.09 -15.56
N MET A 717 26.51 14.45 -15.64
CA MET A 717 26.94 15.82 -15.89
C MET A 717 26.34 16.38 -17.19
N GLY A 718 26.37 15.60 -18.27
CA GLY A 718 25.82 15.97 -19.57
C GLY A 718 24.32 16.29 -19.50
N SER A 719 23.53 15.39 -18.89
CA SER A 719 22.08 15.59 -18.70
C SER A 719 21.76 16.84 -17.86
N ASN A 720 22.59 17.14 -16.85
CA ASN A 720 22.44 18.34 -16.03
C ASN A 720 22.83 19.62 -16.77
N MET A 721 23.90 19.58 -17.57
CA MET A 721 24.37 20.72 -18.37
C MET A 721 23.39 21.07 -19.50
N GLN A 722 22.75 20.08 -20.13
CA GLN A 722 21.72 20.32 -21.16
C GLN A 722 20.55 21.17 -20.63
N ARG A 723 20.17 21.02 -19.36
CA ARG A 723 19.09 21.83 -18.75
C ARG A 723 19.51 23.28 -18.49
N GLN A 724 20.81 23.59 -18.56
CA GLN A 724 21.34 24.94 -18.33
C GLN A 724 21.68 25.66 -19.64
N SER A 725 21.57 25.00 -20.80
CA SER A 725 21.86 25.62 -22.08
C SER A 725 20.85 26.71 -22.41
N VAL A 726 21.34 27.87 -22.84
CA VAL A 726 20.49 29.01 -23.23
C VAL A 726 20.23 28.96 -24.75
N PRO A 727 18.98 29.18 -25.21
CA PRO A 727 18.66 29.27 -26.63
C PRO A 727 19.50 30.35 -27.34
N LEU A 728 20.04 30.00 -28.50
CA LEU A 728 20.75 30.95 -29.37
C LEU A 728 19.75 31.80 -30.16
N LEU A 729 20.17 33.00 -30.59
CA LEU A 729 19.36 33.87 -31.45
C LEU A 729 18.92 33.18 -32.75
N ASN A 730 19.81 32.37 -33.33
CA ASN A 730 19.56 31.55 -34.50
C ASN A 730 19.79 30.07 -34.13
N PRO A 731 18.74 29.34 -33.69
CA PRO A 731 18.87 27.93 -33.34
C PRO A 731 19.34 27.11 -34.54
N GLN A 732 20.32 26.23 -34.31
CA GLN A 732 20.79 25.26 -35.30
C GLN A 732 20.35 23.86 -34.90
N THR A 733 19.86 23.08 -35.85
CA THR A 733 19.52 21.68 -35.62
C THR A 733 20.78 20.87 -35.30
N PRO A 734 20.78 20.00 -34.28
CA PRO A 734 21.92 19.12 -34.02
C PRO A 734 22.19 18.23 -35.23
N LEU A 735 23.45 18.15 -35.66
CA LEU A 735 23.86 17.29 -36.77
C LEU A 735 23.78 15.80 -36.40
N VAL A 736 23.95 15.49 -35.11
CA VAL A 736 23.82 14.16 -34.54
C VAL A 736 22.83 14.27 -33.38
N GLY A 737 21.72 13.55 -33.47
CA GLY A 737 20.64 13.52 -32.48
C GLY A 737 20.04 12.12 -32.39
N THR A 738 19.08 11.95 -31.49
CA THR A 738 18.50 10.63 -31.19
C THR A 738 17.13 10.41 -31.83
N GLY A 739 16.49 11.46 -32.35
CA GLY A 739 15.14 11.42 -32.91
C GLY A 739 14.05 11.78 -31.89
N LEU A 740 14.43 11.98 -30.63
CA LEU A 740 13.51 12.41 -29.57
C LEU A 740 13.34 13.93 -29.51
N GLU A 741 14.16 14.70 -30.25
CA GLU A 741 14.15 16.17 -30.25
C GLU A 741 12.79 16.73 -30.68
N GLU A 742 12.14 16.13 -31.68
CA GLU A 742 10.82 16.53 -32.14
C GLU A 742 9.77 16.36 -31.03
N THR A 743 9.77 15.20 -30.36
CA THR A 743 8.86 14.91 -29.25
C THR A 743 9.05 15.89 -28.10
N VAL A 744 10.28 16.23 -27.74
CA VAL A 744 10.57 17.21 -26.68
C VAL A 744 10.11 18.61 -27.07
N ALA A 745 10.38 19.05 -28.30
CA ALA A 745 9.93 20.37 -28.77
C ALA A 745 8.41 20.48 -28.78
N ARG A 746 7.73 19.42 -29.25
CA ARG A 746 6.26 19.35 -29.32
C ARG A 746 5.62 19.33 -27.94
N ASP A 747 6.02 18.39 -27.09
CA ASP A 747 5.36 18.13 -25.81
C ASP A 747 5.73 19.16 -24.72
N SER A 748 6.84 19.90 -24.88
CA SER A 748 7.15 21.03 -23.99
C SER A 748 6.15 22.19 -24.13
N GLY A 749 5.51 22.31 -25.28
CA GLY A 749 4.63 23.43 -25.65
C GLY A 749 5.37 24.70 -26.07
N ALA A 750 6.69 24.63 -26.25
CA ALA A 750 7.48 25.74 -26.79
C ALA A 750 7.15 26.03 -28.27
N THR A 751 6.64 25.04 -28.99
CA THR A 751 6.18 25.17 -30.38
C THR A 751 4.66 25.23 -30.46
N ILE A 752 4.12 26.14 -31.28
CA ILE A 752 2.68 26.20 -31.56
C ILE A 752 2.32 25.10 -32.57
N ILE A 753 1.41 24.22 -32.18
CA ILE A 753 0.97 23.09 -33.00
C ILE A 753 -0.40 23.40 -33.61
N ALA A 754 -0.57 23.08 -34.89
CA ALA A 754 -1.87 23.20 -35.55
C ALA A 754 -2.86 22.18 -34.97
N LYS A 755 -3.94 22.67 -34.34
CA LYS A 755 -5.01 21.81 -33.78
C LYS A 755 -5.74 20.98 -34.84
N ARG A 756 -5.81 21.50 -36.06
CA ARG A 756 -6.41 20.85 -37.22
C ARG A 756 -5.48 20.97 -38.41
N ALA A 757 -5.37 19.89 -39.18
CA ALA A 757 -4.73 19.94 -40.48
C ALA A 757 -5.48 20.91 -41.40
N GLY A 758 -4.74 21.67 -42.19
CA GLY A 758 -5.29 22.70 -43.06
C GLY A 758 -4.23 23.34 -43.93
N VAL A 759 -4.65 24.30 -44.75
CA VAL A 759 -3.75 25.10 -45.58
C VAL A 759 -3.46 26.41 -44.86
N VAL A 760 -2.18 26.75 -44.72
CA VAL A 760 -1.77 28.04 -44.16
C VAL A 760 -2.11 29.13 -45.18
N THR A 761 -3.06 30.00 -44.85
CA THR A 761 -3.53 31.07 -45.74
C THR A 761 -2.75 32.37 -45.54
N ARG A 762 -2.28 32.62 -44.33
CA ARG A 762 -1.51 33.81 -43.98
C ARG A 762 -0.50 33.50 -42.88
N VAL A 763 0.72 34.00 -43.06
CA VAL A 763 1.79 33.97 -42.05
C VAL A 763 2.33 35.38 -41.89
N THR A 764 2.39 35.86 -40.66
CA THR A 764 3.13 37.05 -40.25
C THR A 764 4.08 36.68 -39.11
N ALA A 765 4.82 37.66 -38.59
CA ALA A 765 5.67 37.44 -37.41
C ALA A 765 4.85 37.17 -36.13
N ASP A 766 3.61 37.67 -36.07
CA ASP A 766 2.78 37.66 -34.85
C ASP A 766 1.58 36.68 -34.96
N GLU A 767 1.16 36.30 -36.17
CA GLU A 767 0.00 35.45 -36.40
C GLU A 767 0.19 34.43 -37.53
N ILE A 768 -0.36 33.23 -37.34
CA ILE A 768 -0.46 32.18 -38.36
C ILE A 768 -1.93 31.80 -38.50
N ILE A 769 -2.49 31.99 -39.69
CA ILE A 769 -3.88 31.64 -40.00
C ILE A 769 -3.90 30.36 -40.84
N VAL A 770 -4.60 29.36 -40.33
CA VAL A 770 -4.77 28.05 -40.98
C VAL A 770 -6.23 27.88 -41.36
N ASP A 771 -6.51 27.71 -42.65
CA ASP A 771 -7.81 27.27 -43.13
C ASP A 771 -7.88 25.75 -43.09
N ALA A 772 -8.59 25.24 -42.09
CA ALA A 772 -8.77 23.81 -41.90
C ALA A 772 -9.96 23.23 -42.69
N GLY A 773 -10.55 23.99 -43.62
CA GLY A 773 -11.69 23.59 -44.44
C GLY A 773 -13.03 23.59 -43.69
N ALA A 774 -14.11 23.30 -44.42
CA ALA A 774 -15.45 23.19 -43.85
C ALA A 774 -15.49 22.10 -42.76
N ALA A 775 -15.97 22.45 -41.57
CA ALA A 775 -16.16 21.48 -40.50
C ALA A 775 -17.09 20.37 -40.99
N ALA A 776 -16.60 19.13 -41.02
CA ALA A 776 -17.46 17.98 -41.21
C ALA A 776 -18.52 18.02 -40.08
N LYS A 777 -19.81 18.08 -40.45
CA LYS A 777 -20.90 17.96 -39.49
C LYS A 777 -20.89 16.54 -38.93
N GLY A 778 -20.35 16.35 -37.74
CA GLY A 778 -20.41 15.08 -37.02
C GLY A 778 -19.16 14.85 -36.20
N ASP A 779 -19.21 15.31 -34.95
CA ASP A 779 -18.60 14.75 -33.73
C ASP A 779 -18.48 15.91 -32.74
N GLY A 780 -19.59 16.16 -32.06
CA GLY A 780 -19.71 17.11 -30.96
C GLY A 780 -20.02 16.38 -29.67
#